data_AF-A0A0F9LT94-F1
#
_entry.id   AF-A0A0F9LT94-F1
#
_cell.length_a   1.000
_cell.length_b   1.000
_cell.length_c   1.000
_cell.angle_alpha   90.00
_cell.angle_beta   90.00
_cell.angle_gamma   90.00
#
_symmetry.space_group_name_H-M   'P 1'
#
loop_
_entity.id
_entity.type
_entity.pdbx_description
1 polymer ?
#
loop_
_entity_poly.entity_id
_entity_poly.type
_entity_poly.pdbx_seq_one_letter_code
_entity_poly.pdbx_strand_id
1 'polypeptide(L)'
;MSKVHILPALADGPDPGNGGIQRVITGQLESLPKFGWEYTSDPAEADVIACHVEIPPAYMRLYPDKPFVIFNHGAYWSPDYQWEEWCYATNVKLMGAIRAADAVTAVSEWVANTLRRHSSRDIRVIYHGVDLDEWQPFEDHGSFVLWNKTRVDPICDPTPVNEVAKLMPDVPFVTTFGDGDLPNVDVTGRLAFDVAKDFIRRAGVYLCTTRETFGIGTLEALACGVPVVGYRWGGQVEIIEHGVDGWLVPPGDFEGLAEGIRWARANRDALVEPCRRKAEQFPVDRSGEQYAALFDEVLARKDAELSGPAVSVIVPVHNMGRYLDDTLSSIAAQTMTDWECVIVDDASPDPMDRQIAERWVASDGRFRLIVKERNEYLAAARNTGIEAARGRYIMPLDADDMLTPTALAALAGGLDANREVDIAYGGVLFVNDDGRTPTQYEGASSPGHSGWPVPFRLDWQLQGPGQLLPYASMYRKRVWESVGGYRRRARSSEDCEFWLRTTSYGFTPRMVTPNDTLIYRNREGSMSRSEGWEEHRGWFPWVERRELLPAAAVREGVPASSVAFPALDPAAITVVIPVGPGHAQLVVDAVDSVEAQTFRLWQCVVIRDCPEPLPRLPSWVKVICSDAACDDDPCVFDGKPRGVATARNRGIAVSDTPLFLPLDADDYLQPIALQIMLDAHLSGEHRPMVYSDFWEDNRNEGEWTIYRTDDYDPVLIDGRPRVVDGVKREGLMHAVTVLTPKSVWDEVGGYDENLPGWEDWAFAITAAVKGFCSRRVALPLFNYRKHSGLRREANMSDHTTSKAAIMEKDFGIPAGGEPLACSRCPGGAGTTAMQMQRTGTQTPQEALGGDAQLVRYNGGKAGTFRIRGALRDGIAPMYPFSAFSRERWVASADIAKLLQSPDFEIVQQTAAVAPEDAGPAIVAARTPEHEISPVAEVSAPVEAPVEAPTPAKATPPSVPPATPPPVPPAKPTAYTRSGLMAMTRAALDEIAADRGITGANMLPNKERVVDVIIAGLVPA
;
A
#
# COMPACT_ATOMS: atom_id res chain seq x y z
N MET A 1 -0.48 39.63 4.34
CA MET A 1 -1.03 38.26 4.43
C MET A 1 -0.46 37.48 3.26
N SER A 2 -0.18 36.20 3.47
CA SER A 2 0.24 35.31 2.39
C SER A 2 -0.97 35.02 1.49
N LYS A 3 -0.74 34.71 0.22
CA LYS A 3 -1.79 34.50 -0.78
C LYS A 3 -1.85 33.04 -1.22
N VAL A 4 -3.05 32.48 -1.30
CA VAL A 4 -3.28 31.14 -1.87
C VAL A 4 -4.21 31.22 -3.08
N HIS A 5 -3.87 30.47 -4.12
CA HIS A 5 -4.76 30.24 -5.25
C HIS A 5 -5.35 28.83 -5.13
N ILE A 6 -6.69 28.71 -5.11
CA ILE A 6 -7.40 27.43 -4.98
C ILE A 6 -8.12 27.08 -6.28
N LEU A 7 -7.92 25.85 -6.78
CA LEU A 7 -8.61 25.29 -7.93
C LEU A 7 -9.60 24.17 -7.55
N PRO A 8 -10.78 24.08 -8.21
CA PRO A 8 -11.28 25.00 -9.22
C PRO A 8 -11.60 26.38 -8.62
N ALA A 9 -11.45 27.44 -9.43
CA ALA A 9 -11.94 28.75 -9.04
C ALA A 9 -13.46 28.66 -8.81
N LEU A 10 -13.96 29.31 -7.76
CA LEU A 10 -15.41 29.38 -7.53
C LEU A 10 -16.08 29.97 -8.78
N ALA A 11 -17.10 29.26 -9.29
CA ALA A 11 -17.93 29.82 -10.34
C ALA A 11 -18.76 30.99 -9.79
N ASP A 12 -18.90 32.07 -10.56
CA ASP A 12 -19.78 33.18 -10.19
C ASP A 12 -21.25 32.70 -10.17
N GLY A 13 -21.86 32.65 -8.98
CA GLY A 13 -23.29 32.35 -8.79
C GLY A 13 -23.61 31.36 -7.66
N PRO A 14 -24.89 31.21 -7.29
CA PRO A 14 -25.32 30.24 -6.28
C PRO A 14 -25.07 28.79 -6.73
N ASP A 15 -24.68 27.92 -5.80
CA ASP A 15 -24.50 26.48 -6.05
C ASP A 15 -25.81 25.89 -6.61
N PRO A 16 -25.81 25.33 -7.83
CA PRO A 16 -27.01 24.75 -8.44
C PRO A 16 -27.45 23.43 -7.78
N GLY A 17 -26.87 23.06 -6.63
CA GLY A 17 -27.14 21.83 -5.89
C GLY A 17 -26.33 20.64 -6.42
N ASN A 18 -25.23 20.90 -7.14
CA ASN A 18 -24.49 19.88 -7.89
C ASN A 18 -23.16 19.46 -7.24
N GLY A 19 -22.75 20.01 -6.10
CA GLY A 19 -21.56 19.49 -5.42
C GLY A 19 -21.28 20.03 -4.03
N GLY A 20 -21.14 19.14 -3.04
CA GLY A 20 -20.64 19.48 -1.71
C GLY A 20 -19.25 20.12 -1.71
N ILE A 21 -18.47 19.97 -2.80
CA ILE A 21 -17.14 20.55 -2.93
C ILE A 21 -17.14 22.08 -2.97
N GLN A 22 -18.16 22.71 -3.58
CA GLN A 22 -18.24 24.18 -3.63
C GLN A 22 -18.42 24.76 -2.23
N ARG A 23 -19.23 24.11 -1.39
CA ARG A 23 -19.42 24.47 0.02
C ARG A 23 -18.15 24.30 0.84
N VAL A 24 -17.42 23.19 0.63
CA VAL A 24 -16.12 22.97 1.29
C VAL A 24 -15.13 24.07 0.94
N ILE A 25 -14.97 24.38 -0.34
CA ILE A 25 -14.06 25.44 -0.80
C ILE A 25 -14.50 26.80 -0.23
N THR A 26 -15.80 27.08 -0.22
CA THR A 26 -16.33 28.35 0.36
C THR A 26 -15.97 28.48 1.84
N GLY A 27 -16.21 27.44 2.65
CA GLY A 27 -15.86 27.46 4.07
C GLY A 27 -14.34 27.60 4.31
N GLN A 28 -13.50 27.01 3.46
CA GLN A 28 -12.05 27.22 3.50
C GLN A 28 -11.70 28.69 3.23
N LEU A 29 -12.25 29.28 2.16
CA LEU A 29 -11.97 30.67 1.78
C LEU A 29 -12.41 31.69 2.83
N GLU A 30 -13.51 31.41 3.53
CA GLU A 30 -14.01 32.27 4.62
C GLU A 30 -13.20 32.14 5.92
N SER A 31 -12.61 30.96 6.18
CA SER A 31 -11.83 30.71 7.40
C SER A 31 -10.35 31.13 7.28
N LEU A 32 -9.72 30.93 6.12
CA LEU A 32 -8.28 31.21 5.90
C LEU A 32 -7.83 32.64 6.30
N PRO A 33 -8.60 33.72 6.06
CA PRO A 33 -8.20 35.07 6.46
C PRO A 33 -8.01 35.25 7.97
N LYS A 34 -8.72 34.46 8.79
CA LYS A 34 -8.55 34.44 10.27
C LYS A 34 -7.17 33.96 10.68
N PHE A 35 -6.50 33.21 9.80
CA PHE A 35 -5.19 32.58 10.01
C PHE A 35 -4.10 33.16 9.10
N GLY A 36 -4.30 34.37 8.56
CA GLY A 36 -3.26 35.13 7.85
C GLY A 36 -3.10 34.83 6.36
N TRP A 37 -4.03 34.06 5.78
CA TRP A 37 -4.02 33.67 4.36
C TRP A 37 -5.20 34.29 3.60
N GLU A 38 -4.92 34.93 2.48
CA GLU A 38 -5.94 35.52 1.59
C GLU A 38 -6.01 34.76 0.27
N TYR A 39 -7.22 34.68 -0.30
CA TYR A 39 -7.41 34.11 -1.63
C TYR A 39 -6.96 35.08 -2.73
N THR A 40 -6.33 34.55 -3.77
CA THR A 40 -6.10 35.25 -5.03
C THR A 40 -6.61 34.45 -6.23
N SER A 41 -7.29 35.12 -7.14
CA SER A 41 -7.68 34.55 -8.43
C SER A 41 -6.52 34.46 -9.42
N ASP A 42 -5.43 35.19 -9.19
CA ASP A 42 -4.23 35.14 -10.03
C ASP A 42 -3.18 34.17 -9.44
N PRO A 43 -2.93 33.01 -10.06
CA PRO A 43 -1.90 32.08 -9.60
C PRO A 43 -0.49 32.68 -9.64
N ALA A 44 -0.23 33.72 -10.42
CA ALA A 44 1.06 34.41 -10.44
C ALA A 44 1.32 35.20 -9.15
N GLU A 45 0.28 35.68 -8.47
CA GLU A 45 0.39 36.39 -7.19
C GLU A 45 0.38 35.47 -5.96
N ALA A 46 0.06 34.19 -6.12
CA ALA A 46 -0.06 33.26 -5.00
C ALA A 46 1.30 32.80 -4.45
N ASP A 47 1.42 32.69 -3.13
CA ASP A 47 2.57 32.04 -2.48
C ASP A 47 2.44 30.51 -2.53
N VAL A 48 1.20 30.00 -2.47
CA VAL A 48 0.86 28.57 -2.59
C VAL A 48 -0.24 28.38 -3.63
N ILE A 49 -0.12 27.33 -4.45
CA ILE A 49 -1.18 26.90 -5.35
C ILE A 49 -1.78 25.61 -4.80
N ALA A 50 -3.05 25.65 -4.44
CA ALA A 50 -3.80 24.49 -4.00
C ALA A 50 -4.78 24.02 -5.07
N CYS A 51 -4.85 22.71 -5.31
CA CYS A 51 -5.72 22.14 -6.32
C CYS A 51 -6.55 20.97 -5.79
N HIS A 52 -7.84 20.98 -6.13
CA HIS A 52 -8.73 19.86 -5.96
C HIS A 52 -8.50 18.81 -7.06
N VAL A 53 -8.05 17.61 -6.67
CA VAL A 53 -7.86 16.41 -7.51
C VAL A 53 -6.76 16.51 -8.59
N GLU A 54 -6.64 17.59 -9.37
CA GLU A 54 -5.68 17.68 -10.48
C GLU A 54 -4.86 18.98 -10.49
N ILE A 55 -3.58 18.90 -10.89
CA ILE A 55 -2.76 20.08 -11.20
C ILE A 55 -2.82 20.32 -12.70
N PRO A 56 -3.22 21.51 -13.17
CA PRO A 56 -3.13 21.85 -14.58
C PRO A 56 -1.69 21.71 -15.08
N PRO A 57 -1.41 20.95 -16.16
CA PRO A 57 -0.04 20.76 -16.66
C PRO A 57 0.69 22.06 -17.04
N ALA A 58 -0.06 23.10 -17.39
CA ALA A 58 0.49 24.43 -17.65
C ALA A 58 1.04 25.09 -16.38
N TYR A 59 0.42 24.87 -15.22
CA TYR A 59 0.83 25.50 -13.97
C TYR A 59 2.18 24.95 -13.50
N MET A 60 2.40 23.64 -13.64
CA MET A 60 3.71 23.03 -13.34
C MET A 60 4.85 23.63 -14.17
N ARG A 61 4.58 24.08 -15.40
CA ARG A 61 5.58 24.72 -16.28
C ARG A 61 5.76 26.21 -16.01
N LEU A 62 4.67 26.92 -15.71
CA LEU A 62 4.70 28.37 -15.49
C LEU A 62 5.19 28.75 -14.09
N TYR A 63 4.95 27.88 -13.11
CA TYR A 63 5.25 28.12 -11.71
C TYR A 63 6.10 26.98 -11.12
N PRO A 64 7.26 26.66 -11.72
CA PRO A 64 8.05 25.48 -11.33
C PRO A 64 8.59 25.56 -9.91
N ASP A 65 8.74 26.76 -9.34
CA ASP A 65 9.26 26.98 -7.98
C ASP A 65 8.15 27.13 -6.93
N LYS A 66 6.89 27.32 -7.35
CA LYS A 66 5.79 27.47 -6.40
C LYS A 66 5.44 26.13 -5.74
N PRO A 67 5.07 26.14 -4.46
CA PRO A 67 4.55 24.96 -3.80
C PRO A 67 3.13 24.62 -4.28
N PHE A 68 2.91 23.34 -4.57
CA PHE A 68 1.61 22.77 -4.93
C PHE A 68 1.05 21.92 -3.79
N VAL A 69 -0.20 22.19 -3.40
CA VAL A 69 -0.93 21.41 -2.39
C VAL A 69 -2.14 20.74 -3.03
N ILE A 70 -2.33 19.45 -2.81
CA ILE A 70 -3.50 18.72 -3.33
C ILE A 70 -4.52 18.45 -2.25
N PHE A 71 -5.75 18.83 -2.52
CA PHE A 71 -6.91 18.43 -1.73
C PHE A 71 -7.55 17.21 -2.37
N ASN A 72 -7.44 16.07 -1.70
CA ASN A 72 -8.09 14.85 -2.13
C ASN A 72 -9.27 14.49 -1.20
N HIS A 73 -10.40 14.13 -1.82
CA HIS A 73 -11.62 13.73 -1.10
C HIS A 73 -11.94 12.24 -1.27
N GLY A 74 -11.10 11.49 -1.99
CA GLY A 74 -11.31 10.10 -2.35
C GLY A 74 -10.79 9.75 -3.75
N ALA A 75 -11.08 8.53 -4.17
CA ALA A 75 -10.88 8.06 -5.53
C ALA A 75 -12.12 7.28 -6.00
N TYR A 76 -12.17 6.96 -7.28
CA TYR A 76 -13.16 6.03 -7.81
C TYR A 76 -12.67 4.62 -7.56
N TRP A 77 -13.14 3.99 -6.49
CA TRP A 77 -12.63 2.71 -6.01
C TRP A 77 -12.87 1.59 -7.02
N SER A 78 -11.81 0.89 -7.43
CA SER A 78 -11.85 -0.19 -8.41
C SER A 78 -10.96 -1.37 -7.97
N PRO A 79 -11.39 -2.63 -8.12
CA PRO A 79 -12.62 -3.07 -8.80
C PRO A 79 -13.86 -3.09 -7.90
N ASP A 80 -13.82 -2.50 -6.69
CA ASP A 80 -14.93 -2.48 -5.73
C ASP A 80 -16.26 -2.01 -6.36
N TYR A 81 -16.18 -1.05 -7.28
CA TYR A 81 -17.32 -0.58 -8.07
C TYR A 81 -16.96 -0.50 -9.56
N GLN A 82 -17.99 -0.59 -10.41
CA GLN A 82 -17.88 -0.37 -11.84
C GLN A 82 -18.18 1.09 -12.18
N TRP A 83 -17.22 1.78 -12.78
CA TRP A 83 -17.32 3.19 -13.12
C TRP A 83 -17.33 3.44 -14.62
N GLU A 84 -17.76 4.64 -15.02
CA GLU A 84 -17.58 5.16 -16.37
C GLU A 84 -16.09 5.48 -16.65
N GLU A 85 -15.69 5.47 -17.92
CA GLU A 85 -14.27 5.59 -18.30
C GLU A 85 -13.60 6.88 -17.78
N TRP A 86 -14.34 7.99 -17.71
CA TRP A 86 -13.80 9.26 -17.22
C TRP A 86 -13.42 9.21 -15.73
N CYS A 87 -14.05 8.35 -14.93
CA CYS A 87 -13.70 8.14 -13.51
C CYS A 87 -12.31 7.51 -13.40
N TYR A 88 -12.02 6.48 -14.20
CA TYR A 88 -10.70 5.86 -14.22
C TYR A 88 -9.64 6.85 -14.72
N ALA A 89 -9.95 7.64 -15.75
CA ALA A 89 -9.07 8.70 -16.21
C ALA A 89 -8.80 9.75 -15.12
N THR A 90 -9.81 10.04 -14.28
CA THR A 90 -9.67 10.94 -13.12
C THR A 90 -8.75 10.35 -12.05
N ASN A 91 -8.81 9.05 -11.77
CA ASN A 91 -7.84 8.39 -10.88
C ASN A 91 -6.39 8.51 -11.39
N VAL A 92 -6.17 8.40 -12.70
CA VAL A 92 -4.83 8.59 -13.30
C VAL A 92 -4.33 10.02 -13.10
N LYS A 93 -5.20 11.02 -13.34
CA LYS A 93 -4.90 12.44 -13.11
C LYS A 93 -4.61 12.73 -11.63
N LEU A 94 -5.43 12.18 -10.73
CA LEU A 94 -5.23 12.27 -9.29
C LEU A 94 -3.85 11.76 -8.89
N MET A 95 -3.48 10.58 -9.35
CA MET A 95 -2.15 10.03 -9.07
C MET A 95 -1.04 10.90 -9.66
N GLY A 96 -1.22 11.44 -10.87
CA GLY A 96 -0.30 12.43 -11.44
C GLY A 96 -0.11 13.65 -10.56
N ALA A 97 -1.20 14.21 -10.05
CA ALA A 97 -1.18 15.36 -9.14
C ALA A 97 -0.46 15.04 -7.82
N ILE A 98 -0.75 13.89 -7.21
CA ILE A 98 -0.08 13.42 -5.98
C ILE A 98 1.43 13.28 -6.19
N ARG A 99 1.88 12.81 -7.36
CA ARG A 99 3.32 12.70 -7.65
C ARG A 99 4.02 14.07 -7.76
N ALA A 100 3.33 15.06 -8.31
CA ALA A 100 3.90 16.38 -8.57
C ALA A 100 3.80 17.34 -7.37
N ALA A 101 2.88 17.09 -6.44
CA ALA A 101 2.61 17.96 -5.29
C ALA A 101 3.77 18.02 -4.28
N ASP A 102 3.83 19.14 -3.55
CA ASP A 102 4.72 19.33 -2.39
C ASP A 102 4.04 18.91 -1.09
N ALA A 103 2.70 18.91 -1.04
CA ALA A 103 1.89 18.29 0.01
C ALA A 103 0.55 17.79 -0.51
N VAL A 104 -0.02 16.79 0.17
CA VAL A 104 -1.32 16.21 -0.17
C VAL A 104 -2.14 16.03 1.10
N THR A 105 -3.42 16.36 1.02
CA THR A 105 -4.38 16.15 2.11
C THR A 105 -5.46 15.16 1.70
N ALA A 106 -5.98 14.43 2.69
CA ALA A 106 -7.17 13.60 2.57
C ALA A 106 -8.20 13.98 3.65
N VAL A 107 -9.46 13.63 3.43
CA VAL A 107 -10.58 14.01 4.31
C VAL A 107 -10.87 13.01 5.42
N SER A 108 -10.16 11.88 5.44
CA SER A 108 -10.28 10.83 6.43
C SER A 108 -9.02 9.98 6.45
N GLU A 109 -8.78 9.32 7.58
CA GLU A 109 -7.64 8.41 7.74
C GLU A 109 -7.78 7.18 6.83
N TRP A 110 -9.01 6.74 6.53
CA TRP A 110 -9.26 5.73 5.49
C TRP A 110 -8.70 6.16 4.12
N VAL A 111 -9.13 7.32 3.60
CA VAL A 111 -8.69 7.80 2.29
C VAL A 111 -7.18 8.06 2.30
N ALA A 112 -6.67 8.66 3.37
CA ALA A 112 -5.24 8.91 3.52
C ALA A 112 -4.44 7.60 3.43
N ASN A 113 -4.80 6.58 4.19
CA ASN A 113 -4.10 5.29 4.18
C ASN A 113 -4.14 4.60 2.83
N THR A 114 -5.28 4.66 2.13
CA THR A 114 -5.39 4.11 0.78
C THR A 114 -4.45 4.84 -0.20
N LEU A 115 -4.36 6.17 -0.14
CA LEU A 115 -3.43 6.94 -0.96
C LEU A 115 -1.96 6.69 -0.60
N ARG A 116 -1.64 6.64 0.71
CA ARG A 116 -0.29 6.33 1.23
C ARG A 116 0.18 4.96 0.73
N ARG A 117 -0.68 3.93 0.73
CA ARG A 117 -0.34 2.58 0.23
C ARG A 117 -0.19 2.49 -1.29
N HIS A 118 -0.87 3.36 -2.05
CA HIS A 118 -0.77 3.37 -3.51
C HIS A 118 0.32 4.29 -4.05
N SER A 119 0.93 5.13 -3.20
CA SER A 119 1.86 6.17 -3.65
C SER A 119 3.11 6.32 -2.77
N SER A 120 3.17 5.77 -1.56
CA SER A 120 4.24 6.00 -0.58
C SER A 120 4.47 7.47 -0.21
N ARG A 121 3.57 8.40 -0.58
CA ARG A 121 3.63 9.81 -0.17
C ARG A 121 3.11 9.95 1.25
N ASP A 122 3.56 11.00 1.93
CA ASP A 122 2.88 11.45 3.14
C ASP A 122 1.59 12.17 2.75
N ILE A 123 0.50 11.83 3.45
CA ILE A 123 -0.85 12.34 3.18
C ILE A 123 -1.43 12.80 4.51
N ARG A 124 -1.66 14.09 4.67
CA ARG A 124 -2.19 14.66 5.92
C ARG A 124 -3.71 14.55 5.95
N VAL A 125 -4.28 14.11 7.08
CA VAL A 125 -5.73 14.15 7.26
C VAL A 125 -6.14 15.56 7.70
N ILE A 126 -7.01 16.19 6.91
CA ILE A 126 -7.72 17.41 7.28
C ILE A 126 -9.20 17.15 7.04
N TYR A 127 -9.93 17.02 8.14
CA TYR A 127 -11.36 16.74 8.13
C TYR A 127 -12.15 17.90 7.54
N HIS A 128 -13.30 17.59 6.93
CA HIS A 128 -14.26 18.65 6.60
C HIS A 128 -14.80 19.29 7.88
N GLY A 129 -15.09 20.59 7.80
CA GLY A 129 -15.78 21.30 8.87
C GLY A 129 -17.27 21.50 8.60
N VAL A 130 -18.01 21.80 9.66
CA VAL A 130 -19.43 22.18 9.64
C VAL A 130 -19.63 23.53 10.34
N ASP A 131 -20.50 24.36 9.78
CA ASP A 131 -20.89 25.64 10.36
C ASP A 131 -22.06 25.41 11.34
N LEU A 132 -21.78 25.49 12.63
CA LEU A 132 -22.78 25.26 13.68
C LEU A 132 -23.85 26.36 13.74
N ASP A 133 -23.52 27.58 13.29
CA ASP A 133 -24.46 28.71 13.23
C ASP A 133 -25.44 28.53 12.07
N GLU A 134 -24.96 27.98 10.96
CA GLU A 134 -25.80 27.61 9.81
C GLU A 134 -26.70 26.39 10.13
N TRP A 135 -26.17 25.40 10.85
CA TRP A 135 -26.82 24.10 11.13
C TRP A 135 -27.33 23.99 12.57
N GLN A 136 -28.36 24.79 12.88
CA GLN A 136 -29.01 24.80 14.18
C GLN A 136 -30.13 23.75 14.29
N PRO A 137 -30.36 23.18 15.50
CA PRO A 137 -31.39 22.19 15.74
C PRO A 137 -32.75 22.80 15.44
N PHE A 138 -33.70 21.96 15.07
CA PHE A 138 -35.08 22.36 14.89
C PHE A 138 -35.90 21.98 16.12
N GLU A 139 -36.78 22.86 16.60
CA GLU A 139 -37.56 22.63 17.83
C GLU A 139 -38.54 21.45 17.71
N ASP A 140 -39.03 21.18 16.50
CA ASP A 140 -40.01 20.12 16.20
C ASP A 140 -39.39 19.07 15.25
N HIS A 141 -38.88 17.97 15.81
CA HIS A 141 -38.33 16.89 15.00
C HIS A 141 -39.45 16.06 14.35
N GLY A 142 -39.23 15.74 13.08
CA GLY A 142 -40.08 14.85 12.31
C GLY A 142 -39.92 13.39 12.74
N SER A 143 -40.96 12.61 12.46
CA SER A 143 -41.00 11.18 12.83
C SER A 143 -40.32 10.25 11.82
N PHE A 144 -39.72 10.79 10.77
CA PHE A 144 -39.20 10.05 9.62
C PHE A 144 -37.69 9.79 9.67
N VAL A 145 -37.27 8.75 8.97
CA VAL A 145 -35.87 8.42 8.69
C VAL A 145 -35.47 9.03 7.36
N LEU A 146 -34.38 9.79 7.32
CA LEU A 146 -33.89 10.44 6.11
C LEU A 146 -32.70 9.68 5.52
N TRP A 147 -32.78 9.35 4.24
CA TRP A 147 -31.64 8.90 3.43
C TRP A 147 -31.54 9.77 2.18
N ASN A 148 -30.62 10.74 2.14
CA ASN A 148 -30.51 11.66 1.01
C ASN A 148 -29.14 11.60 0.30
N LYS A 149 -29.16 11.85 -1.00
CA LYS A 149 -27.98 11.88 -1.88
C LYS A 149 -28.09 13.00 -2.92
N THR A 150 -26.95 13.60 -3.24
CA THR A 150 -26.83 14.68 -4.23
C THR A 150 -26.50 14.16 -5.64
N ARG A 151 -26.07 12.90 -5.75
CA ARG A 151 -25.68 12.24 -7.00
C ARG A 151 -26.28 10.84 -7.11
N VAL A 152 -26.37 10.35 -8.34
CA VAL A 152 -26.74 8.97 -8.65
C VAL A 152 -25.48 8.32 -9.19
N ASP A 153 -24.87 7.45 -8.39
CA ASP A 153 -23.65 6.73 -8.74
C ASP A 153 -23.65 5.34 -8.07
N PRO A 154 -22.72 4.43 -8.45
CA PRO A 154 -22.67 3.07 -7.93
C PRO A 154 -22.48 2.93 -6.41
N ILE A 155 -22.04 3.98 -5.71
CA ILE A 155 -21.86 3.94 -4.25
C ILE A 155 -23.19 4.31 -3.56
N CYS A 156 -24.02 5.14 -4.20
CA CYS A 156 -25.32 5.53 -3.70
C CYS A 156 -26.37 4.44 -3.96
N ASP A 157 -26.26 3.30 -3.29
CA ASP A 157 -27.20 2.17 -3.40
C ASP A 157 -28.40 2.35 -2.44
N PRO A 158 -29.66 2.39 -2.94
CA PRO A 158 -30.86 2.48 -2.10
C PRO A 158 -31.31 1.15 -1.50
N THR A 159 -30.70 0.01 -1.86
CA THR A 159 -31.09 -1.32 -1.36
C THR A 159 -31.16 -1.37 0.17
N PRO A 160 -30.16 -0.86 0.93
CA PRO A 160 -30.24 -0.87 2.39
C PRO A 160 -31.44 -0.11 2.98
N VAL A 161 -31.80 1.05 2.41
CA VAL A 161 -32.95 1.81 2.93
C VAL A 161 -34.26 1.11 2.62
N ASN A 162 -34.38 0.48 1.45
CA ASN A 162 -35.56 -0.30 1.07
C ASN A 162 -35.75 -1.53 1.97
N GLU A 163 -34.69 -2.29 2.23
CA GLU A 163 -34.77 -3.49 3.08
C GLU A 163 -35.13 -3.14 4.53
N VAL A 164 -34.54 -2.08 5.08
CA VAL A 164 -34.86 -1.62 6.44
C VAL A 164 -36.29 -1.06 6.50
N ALA A 165 -36.77 -0.38 5.46
CA ALA A 165 -38.16 0.09 5.41
C ALA A 165 -39.17 -1.07 5.45
N LYS A 166 -38.88 -2.21 4.82
CA LYS A 166 -39.71 -3.44 4.89
C LYS A 166 -39.77 -4.03 6.30
N LEU A 167 -38.68 -3.95 7.05
CA LEU A 167 -38.62 -4.40 8.46
C LEU A 167 -39.35 -3.45 9.42
N MET A 168 -39.74 -2.26 8.96
CA MET A 168 -40.26 -1.17 9.77
C MET A 168 -41.48 -0.48 9.12
N PRO A 169 -42.59 -1.21 8.82
CA PRO A 169 -43.72 -0.69 8.04
C PRO A 169 -44.44 0.51 8.68
N ASP A 170 -44.33 0.68 10.01
CA ASP A 170 -44.95 1.78 10.76
C ASP A 170 -44.06 3.04 10.83
N VAL A 171 -42.90 3.02 10.18
CA VAL A 171 -41.90 4.11 10.23
C VAL A 171 -41.83 4.78 8.86
N PRO A 172 -42.06 6.10 8.76
CA PRO A 172 -41.91 6.81 7.50
C PRO A 172 -40.44 6.99 7.14
N PHE A 173 -40.09 6.73 5.89
CA PHE A 173 -38.78 6.96 5.30
C PHE A 173 -38.90 8.02 4.20
N VAL A 174 -37.95 8.95 4.17
CA VAL A 174 -37.81 9.94 3.09
C VAL A 174 -36.49 9.67 2.41
N THR A 175 -36.53 9.42 1.10
CA THR A 175 -35.34 9.01 0.34
C THR A 175 -35.17 9.83 -0.94
N THR A 176 -33.93 10.11 -1.36
CA THR A 176 -33.70 10.78 -2.66
C THR A 176 -34.13 9.89 -3.82
N PHE A 177 -33.87 8.59 -3.73
CA PHE A 177 -34.33 7.57 -4.65
C PHE A 177 -34.39 6.22 -3.91
N GLY A 178 -35.30 5.35 -4.35
CA GLY A 178 -35.61 4.09 -3.66
C GLY A 178 -36.84 3.44 -4.26
N ASP A 179 -37.39 2.45 -3.56
CA ASP A 179 -38.61 1.76 -3.97
C ASP A 179 -39.86 2.56 -3.54
N GLY A 180 -40.42 3.33 -4.48
CA GLY A 180 -41.62 4.14 -4.26
C GLY A 180 -42.92 3.33 -4.17
N ASP A 181 -42.89 2.02 -4.41
CA ASP A 181 -44.06 1.15 -4.22
C ASP A 181 -44.23 0.73 -2.75
N LEU A 182 -43.22 0.95 -1.90
CA LEU A 182 -43.31 0.72 -0.46
C LEU A 182 -44.19 1.80 0.21
N PRO A 183 -45.22 1.41 0.98
CA PRO A 183 -46.24 2.34 1.49
C PRO A 183 -45.71 3.35 2.52
N ASN A 184 -44.53 3.11 3.07
CA ASN A 184 -43.87 3.94 4.08
C ASN A 184 -42.60 4.64 3.55
N VAL A 185 -42.35 4.63 2.25
CA VAL A 185 -41.20 5.30 1.61
C VAL A 185 -41.69 6.44 0.72
N ASP A 186 -41.25 7.66 0.99
CA ASP A 186 -41.46 8.83 0.14
C ASP A 186 -40.18 9.14 -0.64
N VAL A 187 -40.28 9.16 -1.98
CA VAL A 187 -39.14 9.39 -2.88
C VAL A 187 -39.16 10.82 -3.38
N THR A 188 -38.19 11.62 -2.96
CA THR A 188 -38.17 13.08 -3.22
C THR A 188 -37.49 13.46 -4.53
N GLY A 189 -36.64 12.59 -5.09
CA GLY A 189 -35.66 13.00 -6.08
C GLY A 189 -34.58 13.91 -5.48
N ARG A 190 -33.77 14.54 -6.35
CA ARG A 190 -32.78 15.55 -5.94
C ARG A 190 -33.50 16.82 -5.51
N LEU A 191 -33.13 17.33 -4.33
CA LEU A 191 -33.69 18.55 -3.75
C LEU A 191 -32.69 19.70 -3.84
N ALA A 192 -33.20 20.92 -3.96
CA ALA A 192 -32.40 22.12 -3.78
C ALA A 192 -31.85 22.18 -2.34
N PHE A 193 -30.70 22.83 -2.16
CA PHE A 193 -29.97 22.83 -0.90
C PHE A 193 -30.84 23.25 0.31
N ASP A 194 -31.54 24.37 0.23
CA ASP A 194 -32.35 24.88 1.35
C ASP A 194 -33.46 23.90 1.76
N VAL A 195 -34.05 23.21 0.78
CA VAL A 195 -35.08 22.19 1.02
C VAL A 195 -34.45 20.96 1.66
N ALA A 196 -33.32 20.48 1.13
CA ALA A 196 -32.59 19.35 1.70
C ALA A 196 -32.12 19.62 3.14
N LYS A 197 -31.66 20.84 3.42
CA LYS A 197 -31.28 21.31 4.74
C LYS A 197 -32.44 21.23 5.73
N ASP A 198 -33.64 21.68 5.35
CA ASP A 198 -34.82 21.57 6.19
C ASP A 198 -35.23 20.12 6.47
N PHE A 199 -35.08 19.21 5.49
CA PHE A 199 -35.28 17.77 5.72
C PHE A 199 -34.27 17.20 6.72
N ILE A 200 -32.99 17.52 6.58
CA ILE A 200 -31.94 17.08 7.52
C ILE A 200 -32.27 17.57 8.93
N ARG A 201 -32.54 18.88 9.09
CA ARG A 201 -32.83 19.50 10.39
C ARG A 201 -34.01 18.88 11.12
N ARG A 202 -35.02 18.43 10.37
CA ARG A 202 -36.25 17.82 10.91
C ARG A 202 -36.19 16.30 10.97
N ALA A 203 -35.12 15.64 10.52
CA ALA A 203 -35.10 14.19 10.51
C ALA A 203 -35.14 13.63 11.96
N GLY A 204 -35.92 12.56 12.13
CA GLY A 204 -35.89 11.76 13.36
C GLY A 204 -34.60 10.95 13.45
N VAL A 205 -34.13 10.42 12.32
CA VAL A 205 -32.86 9.71 12.19
C VAL A 205 -32.27 10.01 10.82
N TYR A 206 -30.96 10.22 10.76
CA TYR A 206 -30.23 10.28 9.50
C TYR A 206 -29.61 8.91 9.19
N LEU A 207 -30.01 8.28 8.10
CA LEU A 207 -29.55 6.96 7.70
C LEU A 207 -28.37 7.08 6.71
N CYS A 208 -27.17 6.69 7.14
CA CYS A 208 -25.96 6.72 6.33
C CYS A 208 -25.47 5.30 5.99
N THR A 209 -26.01 4.72 4.93
CA THR A 209 -25.60 3.38 4.43
C THR A 209 -24.57 3.45 3.31
N THR A 210 -24.36 4.63 2.72
CA THR A 210 -23.34 4.86 1.70
C THR A 210 -21.95 4.84 2.31
N ARG A 211 -20.99 4.28 1.57
CA ARG A 211 -19.58 4.30 1.94
C ARG A 211 -18.97 5.68 1.66
N GLU A 212 -19.27 6.62 2.54
CA GLU A 212 -18.80 8.00 2.44
C GLU A 212 -17.32 8.12 2.79
N THR A 213 -16.59 8.95 2.04
CA THR A 213 -15.16 9.19 2.32
C THR A 213 -14.95 9.92 3.62
N PHE A 214 -15.85 10.83 3.97
CA PHE A 214 -15.96 11.41 5.31
C PHE A 214 -17.45 11.51 5.70
N GLY A 215 -18.23 12.26 4.93
CA GLY A 215 -19.68 12.36 5.06
C GLY A 215 -20.12 13.72 5.60
N ILE A 216 -20.18 14.73 4.73
CA ILE A 216 -20.62 16.09 5.12
C ILE A 216 -22.06 16.07 5.65
N GLY A 217 -22.97 15.34 4.99
CA GLY A 217 -24.35 15.20 5.46
C GLY A 217 -24.47 14.57 6.85
N THR A 218 -23.53 13.71 7.24
CA THR A 218 -23.44 13.17 8.61
C THR A 218 -23.11 14.29 9.61
N LEU A 219 -22.12 15.13 9.33
CA LEU A 219 -21.79 16.27 10.19
C LEU A 219 -22.93 17.28 10.27
N GLU A 220 -23.60 17.56 9.15
CA GLU A 220 -24.75 18.45 9.08
C GLU A 220 -25.92 17.91 9.93
N ALA A 221 -26.19 16.60 9.88
CA ALA A 221 -27.18 15.95 10.73
C ALA A 221 -26.81 16.05 12.21
N LEU A 222 -25.57 15.71 12.58
CA LEU A 222 -25.09 15.81 13.95
C LEU A 222 -25.15 17.24 14.48
N ALA A 223 -24.77 18.23 13.66
CA ALA A 223 -24.91 19.64 13.99
C ALA A 223 -26.37 19.99 14.28
N CYS A 224 -27.33 19.44 13.55
CA CYS A 224 -28.76 19.64 13.86
C CYS A 224 -29.28 18.87 15.07
N GLY A 225 -28.41 18.12 15.77
CA GLY A 225 -28.80 17.24 16.87
C GLY A 225 -29.56 16.00 16.40
N VAL A 226 -29.34 15.56 15.16
CA VAL A 226 -29.99 14.38 14.55
C VAL A 226 -29.05 13.19 14.68
N PRO A 227 -29.47 12.09 15.34
CA PRO A 227 -28.65 10.91 15.47
C PRO A 227 -28.49 10.18 14.13
N VAL A 228 -27.31 9.63 13.92
CA VAL A 228 -26.95 8.94 12.67
C VAL A 228 -26.96 7.44 12.88
N VAL A 229 -27.66 6.71 12.01
CA VAL A 229 -27.61 5.24 11.96
C VAL A 229 -26.98 4.83 10.63
N GLY A 230 -26.05 3.89 10.62
CA GLY A 230 -25.34 3.57 9.40
C GLY A 230 -24.44 2.34 9.47
N TYR A 231 -23.68 2.13 8.40
CA TYR A 231 -22.69 1.06 8.35
C TYR A 231 -21.33 1.50 8.91
N ARG A 232 -20.65 0.57 9.59
CA ARG A 232 -19.30 0.71 10.13
C ARG A 232 -18.27 0.54 9.01
N TRP A 233 -18.23 1.52 8.10
CA TRP A 233 -17.22 1.61 7.04
C TRP A 233 -17.02 3.06 6.59
N GLY A 234 -15.94 3.29 5.85
CA GLY A 234 -15.57 4.62 5.39
C GLY A 234 -15.38 5.63 6.53
N GLY A 235 -15.50 6.92 6.23
CA GLY A 235 -15.23 7.98 7.20
C GLY A 235 -16.25 8.10 8.33
N GLN A 236 -17.38 7.39 8.26
CA GLN A 236 -18.37 7.36 9.34
C GLN A 236 -17.79 6.78 10.64
N VAL A 237 -16.85 5.84 10.53
CA VAL A 237 -16.17 5.22 11.68
C VAL A 237 -15.33 6.22 12.45
N GLU A 238 -14.86 7.29 11.79
CA GLU A 238 -14.08 8.36 12.40
C GLU A 238 -14.95 9.46 13.02
N ILE A 239 -16.22 9.58 12.56
CA ILE A 239 -17.16 10.61 13.04
C ILE A 239 -18.03 10.09 14.19
N ILE A 240 -18.59 8.89 14.06
CA ILE A 240 -19.67 8.40 14.94
C ILE A 240 -19.14 7.54 16.09
N GLU A 241 -19.61 7.85 17.30
CA GLU A 241 -19.42 7.02 18.48
C GLU A 241 -20.68 6.16 18.71
N HIS A 242 -20.56 4.86 18.40
CA HIS A 242 -21.65 3.90 18.48
C HIS A 242 -22.27 3.85 19.90
N GLY A 243 -23.59 4.07 19.98
CA GLY A 243 -24.35 4.10 21.22
C GLY A 243 -24.35 5.46 21.95
N VAL A 244 -23.67 6.48 21.41
CA VAL A 244 -23.55 7.82 22.04
C VAL A 244 -24.21 8.89 21.18
N ASP A 245 -23.75 9.08 19.95
CA ASP A 245 -24.28 10.07 18.98
C ASP A 245 -24.86 9.41 17.73
N GLY A 246 -24.64 8.10 17.57
CA GLY A 246 -25.18 7.32 16.48
C GLY A 246 -25.10 5.82 16.72
N TRP A 247 -25.44 5.05 15.70
CA TRP A 247 -25.46 3.59 15.74
C TRP A 247 -24.87 3.00 14.45
N LEU A 248 -23.68 2.43 14.56
CA LEU A 248 -22.99 1.76 13.45
C LEU A 248 -23.07 0.23 13.53
N VAL A 249 -23.41 -0.43 12.42
CA VAL A 249 -23.44 -1.89 12.28
C VAL A 249 -22.60 -2.38 11.10
N PRO A 250 -22.21 -3.66 11.02
CA PRO A 250 -21.49 -4.17 9.85
C PRO A 250 -22.27 -3.95 8.53
N PRO A 251 -21.60 -3.68 7.41
CA PRO A 251 -22.25 -3.60 6.09
C PRO A 251 -23.10 -4.84 5.80
N GLY A 252 -24.35 -4.62 5.36
CA GLY A 252 -25.33 -5.68 5.08
C GLY A 252 -26.22 -6.11 6.25
N ASP A 253 -25.96 -5.63 7.48
CA ASP A 253 -26.78 -5.96 8.65
C ASP A 253 -28.07 -5.09 8.72
N PHE A 254 -29.10 -5.49 7.99
CA PHE A 254 -30.37 -4.75 7.93
C PHE A 254 -31.16 -4.78 9.25
N GLU A 255 -31.11 -5.90 9.98
CA GLU A 255 -31.75 -6.02 11.30
C GLU A 255 -31.07 -5.09 12.32
N GLY A 256 -29.74 -5.04 12.33
CA GLY A 256 -28.98 -4.11 13.16
C GLY A 256 -29.24 -2.64 12.83
N LEU A 257 -29.43 -2.30 11.54
CA LEU A 257 -29.87 -0.95 11.16
C LEU A 257 -31.27 -0.64 11.70
N ALA A 258 -32.22 -1.58 11.58
CA ALA A 258 -33.57 -1.41 12.10
C ALA A 258 -33.58 -1.25 13.64
N GLU A 259 -32.77 -2.03 14.36
CA GLU A 259 -32.55 -1.86 15.80
C GLU A 259 -31.99 -0.48 16.13
N GLY A 260 -30.95 -0.04 15.41
CA GLY A 260 -30.36 1.29 15.56
C GLY A 260 -31.36 2.42 15.35
N ILE A 261 -32.24 2.30 14.35
CA ILE A 261 -33.32 3.28 14.11
C ILE A 261 -34.31 3.28 15.28
N ARG A 262 -34.72 2.11 15.80
CA ARG A 262 -35.60 2.04 16.98
C ARG A 262 -34.96 2.71 18.18
N TRP A 263 -33.68 2.43 18.43
CA TRP A 263 -32.91 3.04 19.52
C TRP A 263 -32.82 4.56 19.37
N ALA A 264 -32.42 5.04 18.19
CA ALA A 264 -32.24 6.46 17.94
C ALA A 264 -33.56 7.24 18.08
N ARG A 265 -34.67 6.66 17.61
CA ARG A 265 -36.01 7.26 17.77
C ARG A 265 -36.49 7.26 19.22
N ALA A 266 -36.27 6.16 19.96
CA ALA A 266 -36.65 6.07 21.37
C ALA A 266 -35.88 7.06 22.26
N ASN A 267 -34.68 7.46 21.84
CA ASN A 267 -33.79 8.36 22.59
C ASN A 267 -33.62 9.73 21.91
N ARG A 268 -34.47 10.09 20.94
CA ARG A 268 -34.24 11.20 20.02
C ARG A 268 -33.94 12.55 20.69
N ASP A 269 -34.68 12.87 21.75
CA ASP A 269 -34.49 14.12 22.50
C ASP A 269 -33.18 14.11 23.30
N ALA A 270 -32.85 12.97 23.91
CA ALA A 270 -31.63 12.81 24.71
C ALA A 270 -30.36 12.82 23.86
N LEU A 271 -30.46 12.48 22.58
CA LEU A 271 -29.34 12.41 21.63
C LEU A 271 -28.97 13.77 21.00
N VAL A 272 -29.81 14.81 21.11
CA VAL A 272 -29.55 16.14 20.52
C VAL A 272 -28.20 16.69 20.98
N GLU A 273 -27.97 16.71 22.28
CA GLU A 273 -26.77 17.27 22.89
C GLU A 273 -25.50 16.44 22.56
N PRO A 274 -25.48 15.10 22.71
CA PRO A 274 -24.38 14.27 22.23
C PRO A 274 -24.03 14.51 20.74
N CYS A 275 -25.03 14.57 19.86
CA CYS A 275 -24.83 14.80 18.44
C CYS A 275 -24.17 16.16 18.18
N ARG A 276 -24.68 17.23 18.80
CA ARG A 276 -24.10 18.57 18.65
C ARG A 276 -22.67 18.64 19.16
N ARG A 277 -22.40 18.03 20.33
CA ARG A 277 -21.05 17.96 20.90
C ARG A 277 -20.07 17.23 19.98
N LYS A 278 -20.53 16.23 19.22
CA LYS A 278 -19.69 15.60 18.20
C LYS A 278 -19.41 16.57 17.05
N ALA A 279 -20.41 17.25 16.52
CA ALA A 279 -20.25 18.23 15.45
C ALA A 279 -19.33 19.40 15.85
N GLU A 280 -19.35 19.82 17.12
CA GLU A 280 -18.45 20.84 17.69
C GLU A 280 -16.96 20.51 17.59
N GLN A 281 -16.61 19.25 17.36
CA GLN A 281 -15.22 18.83 17.15
C GLN A 281 -14.72 19.14 15.74
N PHE A 282 -15.63 19.48 14.81
CA PHE A 282 -15.34 19.71 13.39
C PHE A 282 -15.79 21.10 12.92
N PRO A 283 -15.42 22.22 13.58
CA PRO A 283 -15.81 23.54 13.08
C PRO A 283 -15.05 23.87 11.78
N VAL A 284 -15.67 24.62 10.87
CA VAL A 284 -15.03 25.08 9.62
C VAL A 284 -13.69 25.78 9.90
N ASP A 285 -13.61 26.60 10.94
CA ASP A 285 -12.39 27.33 11.30
C ASP A 285 -11.22 26.40 11.68
N ARG A 286 -11.48 25.23 12.26
CA ARG A 286 -10.42 24.24 12.55
C ARG A 286 -9.81 23.70 11.26
N SER A 287 -10.64 23.44 10.24
CA SER A 287 -10.12 23.02 8.93
C SER A 287 -9.29 24.13 8.28
N GLY A 288 -9.75 25.39 8.37
CA GLY A 288 -9.02 26.57 7.88
C GLY A 288 -7.67 26.76 8.56
N GLU A 289 -7.61 26.63 9.88
CA GLU A 289 -6.36 26.68 10.66
C GLU A 289 -5.38 25.60 10.22
N GLN A 290 -5.85 24.36 10.03
CA GLN A 290 -5.00 23.25 9.60
C GLN A 290 -4.46 23.44 8.18
N TYR A 291 -5.26 24.00 7.26
CA TYR A 291 -4.79 24.34 5.92
C TYR A 291 -3.79 25.50 5.94
N ALA A 292 -4.05 26.57 6.69
CA ALA A 292 -3.11 27.68 6.85
C ALA A 292 -1.76 27.21 7.41
N ALA A 293 -1.78 26.38 8.46
CA ALA A 293 -0.57 25.80 9.03
C ALA A 293 0.17 24.90 8.01
N LEU A 294 -0.54 24.13 7.20
CA LEU A 294 0.06 23.33 6.13
C LEU A 294 0.71 24.24 5.06
N PHE A 295 0.07 25.34 4.68
CA PHE A 295 0.62 26.27 3.71
C PHE A 295 1.90 26.93 4.22
N ASP A 296 1.91 27.36 5.48
CA ASP A 296 3.11 27.91 6.14
C ASP A 296 4.25 26.88 6.18
N GLU A 297 3.94 25.62 6.54
CA GLU A 297 4.90 24.52 6.59
C GLU A 297 5.51 24.23 5.20
N VAL A 298 4.65 24.12 4.18
CA VAL A 298 5.07 23.81 2.81
C VAL A 298 5.91 24.95 2.23
N LEU A 299 5.52 26.20 2.46
CA LEU A 299 6.27 27.36 2.01
C LEU A 299 7.64 27.43 2.69
N ALA A 300 7.69 27.26 4.02
CA ALA A 300 8.95 27.23 4.77
C ALA A 300 9.87 26.08 4.34
N ARG A 301 9.31 24.88 4.09
CA ARG A 301 10.06 23.74 3.56
C ARG A 301 10.63 24.07 2.17
N LYS A 302 9.82 24.68 1.30
CA LYS A 302 10.26 25.05 -0.06
C LYS A 302 11.40 26.06 -0.02
N ASP A 303 11.30 27.07 0.82
CA ASP A 303 12.36 28.07 1.02
C ASP A 303 13.64 27.43 1.56
N ALA A 304 13.51 26.51 2.53
CA ALA A 304 14.65 25.76 3.07
C ALA A 304 15.34 24.91 2.00
N GLU A 305 14.57 24.17 1.19
CA GLU A 305 15.07 23.36 0.07
C GLU A 305 15.82 24.19 -0.99
N LEU A 306 15.39 25.42 -1.24
CA LEU A 306 16.01 26.33 -2.19
C LEU A 306 17.22 27.08 -1.63
N SER A 307 17.33 27.19 -0.29
CA SER A 307 18.44 27.85 0.39
C SER A 307 19.67 26.96 0.65
N GLY A 308 19.48 25.63 0.66
CA GLY A 308 20.55 24.64 0.80
C GLY A 308 21.31 24.37 -0.49
N PRO A 309 22.38 23.54 -0.45
CA PRO A 309 23.05 23.11 -1.67
C PRO A 309 22.06 22.40 -2.60
N ALA A 310 22.09 22.63 -3.91
CA ALA A 310 21.17 21.92 -4.80
C ALA A 310 21.41 20.39 -4.79
N VAL A 311 22.67 19.95 -4.76
CA VAL A 311 23.03 18.52 -4.78
C VAL A 311 23.89 18.12 -3.58
N SER A 312 23.55 17.01 -2.93
CA SER A 312 24.43 16.30 -2.01
C SER A 312 24.95 15.02 -2.67
N VAL A 313 26.25 14.95 -2.91
CA VAL A 313 26.93 13.74 -3.40
C VAL A 313 27.29 12.86 -2.21
N ILE A 314 26.88 11.59 -2.22
CA ILE A 314 27.06 10.67 -1.10
C ILE A 314 28.11 9.62 -1.47
N VAL A 315 29.25 9.64 -0.78
CA VAL A 315 30.41 8.79 -1.09
C VAL A 315 30.70 7.84 0.09
N PRO A 316 30.17 6.61 0.07
CA PRO A 316 30.53 5.59 1.05
C PRO A 316 31.94 5.05 0.78
N VAL A 317 32.76 4.95 1.82
CA VAL A 317 34.17 4.53 1.75
C VAL A 317 34.39 3.37 2.72
N HIS A 318 34.88 2.25 2.21
CA HIS A 318 35.41 1.14 3.00
C HIS A 318 36.50 0.42 2.21
N ASN A 319 37.77 0.60 2.58
CA ASN A 319 38.92 0.00 1.89
C ASN A 319 39.02 0.42 0.40
N MET A 320 38.90 1.73 0.13
CA MET A 320 38.88 2.34 -1.20
C MET A 320 39.86 3.51 -1.38
N GLY A 321 40.80 3.73 -0.45
CA GLY A 321 41.71 4.88 -0.49
C GLY A 321 42.53 5.02 -1.78
N ARG A 322 42.85 3.91 -2.47
CA ARG A 322 43.53 3.95 -3.78
C ARG A 322 42.78 4.76 -4.83
N TYR A 323 41.45 4.79 -4.78
CA TYR A 323 40.60 5.40 -5.80
C TYR A 323 39.94 6.71 -5.34
N LEU A 324 39.87 6.91 -4.02
CA LEU A 324 39.13 8.02 -3.41
C LEU A 324 39.57 9.40 -3.91
N ASP A 325 40.87 9.62 -4.16
CA ASP A 325 41.37 10.89 -4.68
C ASP A 325 40.83 11.20 -6.10
N ASP A 326 40.70 10.20 -6.98
CA ASP A 326 40.13 10.39 -8.34
C ASP A 326 38.64 10.76 -8.23
N THR A 327 37.91 10.05 -7.37
CA THR A 327 36.48 10.26 -7.11
C THR A 327 36.22 11.67 -6.60
N LEU A 328 36.88 12.08 -5.52
CA LEU A 328 36.70 13.40 -4.91
C LEU A 328 37.19 14.54 -5.84
N SER A 329 38.26 14.30 -6.61
CA SER A 329 38.70 15.26 -7.64
C SER A 329 37.66 15.46 -8.74
N SER A 330 36.96 14.41 -9.16
CA SER A 330 35.90 14.50 -10.18
C SER A 330 34.68 15.29 -9.70
N ILE A 331 34.37 15.21 -8.40
CA ILE A 331 33.33 16.01 -7.75
C ILE A 331 33.80 17.47 -7.63
N ALA A 332 35.03 17.72 -7.19
CA ALA A 332 35.60 19.05 -7.08
C ALA A 332 35.64 19.80 -8.43
N ALA A 333 35.82 19.06 -9.53
CA ALA A 333 35.90 19.57 -10.90
C ALA A 333 34.53 19.81 -11.58
N GLN A 334 33.40 19.62 -10.87
CA GLN A 334 32.08 19.88 -11.42
C GLN A 334 31.90 21.35 -11.80
N THR A 335 31.30 21.58 -12.96
CA THR A 335 30.97 22.92 -13.50
C THR A 335 29.89 23.63 -12.69
N MET A 336 28.98 22.86 -12.09
CA MET A 336 28.04 23.35 -11.08
C MET A 336 28.79 23.53 -9.75
N THR A 337 28.62 24.67 -9.09
CA THR A 337 29.28 24.97 -7.82
C THR A 337 28.40 24.74 -6.59
N ASP A 338 27.09 24.66 -6.79
CA ASP A 338 26.09 24.55 -5.73
C ASP A 338 25.86 23.09 -5.29
N TRP A 339 26.85 22.53 -4.61
CA TRP A 339 26.82 21.16 -4.12
C TRP A 339 27.58 21.01 -2.81
N GLU A 340 27.28 19.92 -2.09
CA GLU A 340 28.12 19.38 -1.02
C GLU A 340 28.44 17.90 -1.29
N CYS A 341 29.51 17.40 -0.66
CA CYS A 341 29.87 15.99 -0.70
C CYS A 341 29.95 15.44 0.73
N VAL A 342 29.16 14.41 1.02
CA VAL A 342 29.16 13.70 2.30
C VAL A 342 29.90 12.38 2.12
N ILE A 343 31.13 12.34 2.61
CA ILE A 343 31.97 11.15 2.67
C ILE A 343 31.58 10.36 3.92
N VAL A 344 31.25 9.08 3.77
CA VAL A 344 30.90 8.19 4.88
C VAL A 344 31.95 7.09 4.97
N ASP A 345 32.90 7.24 5.88
CA ASP A 345 33.87 6.19 6.22
C ASP A 345 33.17 5.12 7.05
N ASP A 346 32.85 3.99 6.43
CA ASP A 346 32.14 2.85 7.01
C ASP A 346 33.09 1.91 7.76
N ALA A 347 33.87 2.49 8.68
CA ALA A 347 34.92 1.84 9.44
C ALA A 347 36.00 1.17 8.57
N SER A 348 36.63 1.94 7.67
CA SER A 348 37.74 1.46 6.84
C SER A 348 38.88 0.86 7.69
N PRO A 349 39.40 -0.32 7.33
CA PRO A 349 40.48 -0.95 8.09
C PRO A 349 41.84 -0.29 7.84
N ASP A 350 42.03 0.34 6.67
CA ASP A 350 43.23 1.12 6.35
C ASP A 350 43.06 2.57 6.82
N PRO A 351 43.90 3.08 7.75
CA PRO A 351 43.85 4.47 8.17
C PRO A 351 44.07 5.49 7.05
N MET A 352 44.66 5.09 5.92
CA MET A 352 44.91 5.97 4.77
C MET A 352 43.61 6.49 4.15
N ASP A 353 42.58 5.67 4.05
CA ASP A 353 41.27 6.03 3.49
C ASP A 353 40.68 7.25 4.22
N ARG A 354 40.70 7.18 5.56
CA ARG A 354 40.26 8.26 6.43
C ARG A 354 41.14 9.51 6.30
N GLN A 355 42.46 9.34 6.25
CA GLN A 355 43.38 10.48 6.09
C GLN A 355 43.15 11.21 4.76
N ILE A 356 42.88 10.49 3.67
CA ILE A 356 42.53 11.10 2.38
C ILE A 356 41.26 11.95 2.53
N ALA A 357 40.20 11.40 3.09
CA ALA A 357 38.94 12.12 3.31
C ALA A 357 39.14 13.38 4.19
N GLU A 358 39.91 13.27 5.28
CA GLU A 358 40.24 14.40 6.17
C GLU A 358 41.00 15.52 5.44
N ARG A 359 41.91 15.19 4.51
CA ARG A 359 42.60 16.18 3.68
C ARG A 359 41.65 16.95 2.76
N TRP A 360 40.65 16.29 2.18
CA TRP A 360 39.66 16.93 1.32
C TRP A 360 38.71 17.84 2.10
N VAL A 361 38.26 17.42 3.29
CA VAL A 361 37.46 18.28 4.18
C VAL A 361 38.24 19.52 4.60
N ALA A 362 39.55 19.40 4.83
CA ALA A 362 40.41 20.52 5.19
C ALA A 362 40.69 21.48 4.01
N SER A 363 40.64 21.01 2.77
CA SER A 363 40.98 21.80 1.58
C SER A 363 39.78 22.51 0.95
N ASP A 364 38.58 21.94 1.06
CA ASP A 364 37.34 22.47 0.47
C ASP A 364 36.15 22.23 1.40
N GLY A 365 35.56 23.32 1.91
CA GLY A 365 34.47 23.29 2.89
C GLY A 365 33.14 22.72 2.38
N ARG A 366 33.06 22.36 1.09
CA ARG A 366 31.93 21.61 0.53
C ARG A 366 31.99 20.12 0.86
N PHE A 367 33.15 19.59 1.24
CA PHE A 367 33.30 18.21 1.68
C PHE A 367 33.05 18.07 3.19
N ARG A 368 32.34 17.02 3.58
CA ARG A 368 32.03 16.65 4.96
C ARG A 368 32.35 15.18 5.15
N LEU A 369 32.88 14.80 6.31
CA LEU A 369 33.21 13.42 6.66
C LEU A 369 32.35 12.95 7.85
N ILE A 370 31.75 11.78 7.70
CA ILE A 370 31.10 11.03 8.77
C ILE A 370 31.90 9.73 8.95
N VAL A 371 32.36 9.46 10.17
CA VAL A 371 33.09 8.23 10.49
C VAL A 371 32.19 7.31 11.31
N LYS A 372 32.00 6.08 10.85
CA LYS A 372 31.22 5.05 11.55
C LYS A 372 32.14 4.20 12.42
N GLU A 373 31.64 3.76 13.56
CA GLU A 373 32.41 2.94 14.51
C GLU A 373 32.56 1.48 14.06
N ARG A 374 31.64 1.00 13.22
CA ARG A 374 31.60 -0.37 12.69
C ARG A 374 31.16 -0.34 11.23
N ASN A 375 31.61 -1.32 10.46
CA ASN A 375 31.18 -1.53 9.08
C ASN A 375 29.73 -2.02 9.08
N GLU A 376 28.82 -1.21 8.52
CA GLU A 376 27.39 -1.54 8.39
C GLU A 376 26.96 -1.78 6.94
N TYR A 377 27.93 -1.88 6.02
CA TYR A 377 27.78 -2.11 4.59
C TYR A 377 27.09 -0.96 3.82
N LEU A 378 27.12 -1.09 2.49
CA LEU A 378 26.83 -0.02 1.53
C LEU A 378 25.48 0.67 1.75
N ALA A 379 24.39 -0.10 1.92
CA ALA A 379 23.05 0.46 2.14
C ALA A 379 22.98 1.33 3.40
N ALA A 380 23.59 0.89 4.51
CA ALA A 380 23.60 1.65 5.77
C ALA A 380 24.49 2.89 5.67
N ALA A 381 25.64 2.78 5.01
CA ALA A 381 26.53 3.91 4.75
C ALA A 381 25.84 4.98 3.89
N ARG A 382 25.16 4.59 2.80
CA ARG A 382 24.34 5.51 1.97
C ARG A 382 23.25 6.17 2.78
N ASN A 383 22.46 5.42 3.53
CA ASN A 383 21.41 5.98 4.40
C ASN A 383 21.99 6.99 5.41
N THR A 384 23.13 6.68 6.03
CA THR A 384 23.83 7.59 6.96
C THR A 384 24.18 8.91 6.28
N GLY A 385 24.73 8.85 5.06
CA GLY A 385 25.09 10.03 4.29
C GLY A 385 23.87 10.86 3.86
N ILE A 386 22.80 10.20 3.42
CA ILE A 386 21.56 10.86 2.94
C ILE A 386 20.80 11.53 4.08
N GLU A 387 20.76 10.91 5.27
CA GLU A 387 20.15 11.52 6.46
C GLU A 387 20.86 12.84 6.81
N ALA A 388 22.19 12.88 6.68
CA ALA A 388 23.01 14.07 6.94
C ALA A 388 23.08 15.08 5.78
N ALA A 389 22.49 14.73 4.63
CA ALA A 389 22.48 15.54 3.41
C ALA A 389 21.53 16.74 3.55
N ARG A 390 21.98 17.91 3.11
CA ARG A 390 21.20 19.16 3.10
C ARG A 390 20.63 19.47 1.73
N GLY A 391 21.07 18.77 0.69
CA GLY A 391 20.65 19.05 -0.67
C GLY A 391 19.31 18.46 -1.05
N ARG A 392 18.58 19.19 -1.91
CA ARG A 392 17.28 18.76 -2.44
C ARG A 392 17.41 17.60 -3.43
N TYR A 393 18.59 17.45 -4.04
CA TYR A 393 18.95 16.32 -4.88
C TYR A 393 20.05 15.48 -4.23
N ILE A 394 19.91 14.16 -4.33
CA ILE A 394 20.87 13.18 -3.85
C ILE A 394 21.52 12.52 -5.04
N MET A 395 22.85 12.40 -5.00
CA MET A 395 23.64 11.68 -5.99
C MET A 395 24.54 10.66 -5.28
N PRO A 396 24.17 9.37 -5.22
CA PRO A 396 25.08 8.35 -4.71
C PRO A 396 26.26 8.18 -5.69
N LEU A 397 27.47 8.05 -5.17
CA LEU A 397 28.67 7.79 -5.97
C LEU A 397 29.60 6.88 -5.17
N ASP A 398 29.97 5.73 -5.73
CA ASP A 398 30.87 4.82 -5.05
C ASP A 398 32.31 5.35 -5.09
N ALA A 399 33.11 5.04 -4.06
CA ALA A 399 34.42 5.66 -3.82
C ALA A 399 35.48 5.36 -4.90
N ASP A 400 35.19 4.51 -5.88
CA ASP A 400 36.05 4.11 -6.99
C ASP A 400 35.63 4.65 -8.37
N ASP A 401 34.48 5.31 -8.45
CA ASP A 401 33.91 5.87 -9.67
C ASP A 401 34.04 7.39 -9.75
N MET A 402 33.86 7.95 -10.94
CA MET A 402 34.00 9.39 -11.16
C MET A 402 32.78 9.96 -11.87
N LEU A 403 32.59 11.27 -11.74
CA LEU A 403 31.59 12.02 -12.51
C LEU A 403 32.23 12.74 -13.69
N THR A 404 31.50 12.88 -14.79
CA THR A 404 31.92 13.78 -15.87
C THR A 404 31.76 15.24 -15.44
N PRO A 405 32.53 16.22 -15.97
CA PRO A 405 32.54 17.59 -15.45
C PRO A 405 31.19 18.34 -15.46
N THR A 406 30.23 17.88 -16.27
CA THR A 406 28.90 18.50 -16.40
C THR A 406 27.79 17.64 -15.79
N ALA A 407 28.12 16.54 -15.12
CA ALA A 407 27.14 15.57 -14.62
C ALA A 407 26.11 16.23 -13.70
N LEU A 408 26.57 16.97 -12.67
CA LEU A 408 25.65 17.58 -11.70
C LEU A 408 24.72 18.60 -12.35
N ALA A 409 25.26 19.47 -13.21
CA ALA A 409 24.48 20.49 -13.92
C ALA A 409 23.42 19.87 -14.85
N ALA A 410 23.78 18.83 -15.60
CA ALA A 410 22.87 18.17 -16.54
C ALA A 410 21.74 17.42 -15.83
N LEU A 411 22.07 16.68 -14.76
CA LEU A 411 21.09 15.90 -14.01
C LEU A 411 20.16 16.80 -13.19
N ALA A 412 20.69 17.78 -12.46
CA ALA A 412 19.88 18.73 -11.69
C ALA A 412 18.98 19.57 -12.61
N GLY A 413 19.52 20.07 -13.74
CA GLY A 413 18.73 20.80 -14.73
C GLY A 413 17.60 19.98 -15.34
N GLY A 414 17.78 18.67 -15.51
CA GLY A 414 16.72 17.76 -15.94
C GLY A 414 15.59 17.60 -14.93
N LEU A 415 15.92 17.57 -13.63
CA LEU A 415 14.94 17.56 -12.55
C LEU A 415 14.22 18.91 -12.41
N ASP A 416 14.96 20.03 -12.50
CA ASP A 416 14.39 21.38 -12.41
C ASP A 416 13.45 21.69 -13.59
N ALA A 417 13.80 21.24 -14.81
CA ALA A 417 13.00 21.48 -16.01
C ALA A 417 11.65 20.75 -16.02
N ASN A 418 11.52 19.66 -15.26
CA ASN A 418 10.28 18.90 -15.17
C ASN A 418 10.08 18.30 -13.77
N ARG A 419 9.16 18.89 -13.01
CA ARG A 419 8.77 18.44 -11.67
C ARG A 419 8.17 17.03 -11.62
N GLU A 420 7.63 16.53 -12.73
CA GLU A 420 7.16 15.14 -12.82
C GLU A 420 8.30 14.11 -12.90
N VAL A 421 9.55 14.56 -13.09
CA VAL A 421 10.74 13.70 -13.02
C VAL A 421 11.27 13.71 -11.59
N ASP A 422 11.41 12.51 -11.03
CA ASP A 422 11.90 12.29 -9.67
C ASP A 422 13.33 11.74 -9.64
N ILE A 423 13.73 11.06 -10.72
CA ILE A 423 15.03 10.40 -10.86
C ILE A 423 15.61 10.74 -12.25
N ALA A 424 16.80 11.31 -12.29
CA ALA A 424 17.50 11.71 -13.50
C ALA A 424 18.79 10.90 -13.66
N TYR A 425 19.03 10.43 -14.88
CA TYR A 425 20.25 9.73 -15.25
C TYR A 425 20.70 10.10 -16.67
N GLY A 426 21.97 9.81 -16.98
CA GLY A 426 22.56 9.99 -18.30
C GLY A 426 23.25 8.72 -18.80
N GLY A 427 24.15 8.89 -19.77
CA GLY A 427 25.04 7.83 -20.25
C GLY A 427 26.05 7.40 -19.19
N VAL A 428 26.66 6.24 -19.42
CA VAL A 428 27.69 5.68 -18.55
C VAL A 428 28.91 5.32 -19.39
N LEU A 429 30.05 5.92 -19.03
CA LEU A 429 31.35 5.60 -19.61
C LEU A 429 32.06 4.58 -18.73
N PHE A 430 32.19 3.35 -19.21
CA PHE A 430 32.94 2.30 -18.54
C PHE A 430 34.44 2.42 -18.86
N VAL A 431 35.27 2.43 -17.81
CA VAL A 431 36.74 2.45 -17.90
C VAL A 431 37.33 1.28 -17.14
N ASN A 432 38.54 0.86 -17.48
CA ASN A 432 39.28 -0.19 -16.78
C ASN A 432 39.78 0.30 -15.39
N ASP A 433 40.43 -0.57 -14.63
CA ASP A 433 40.96 -0.27 -13.28
C ASP A 433 41.87 0.98 -13.22
N ASP A 434 42.52 1.35 -14.33
CA ASP A 434 43.34 2.57 -14.44
C ASP A 434 42.53 3.88 -14.41
N GLY A 435 41.19 3.81 -14.50
CA GLY A 435 40.28 4.94 -14.47
C GLY A 435 40.25 5.78 -15.75
N ARG A 436 40.95 5.35 -16.80
CA ARG A 436 41.19 6.17 -18.00
C ARG A 436 40.93 5.42 -19.30
N THR A 437 41.30 4.16 -19.37
CA THR A 437 41.17 3.35 -20.59
C THR A 437 39.72 2.86 -20.73
N PRO A 438 38.99 3.24 -21.79
CA PRO A 438 37.61 2.77 -21.97
C PRO A 438 37.55 1.24 -22.08
N THR A 439 36.61 0.62 -21.36
CA THR A 439 36.37 -0.82 -21.43
C THR A 439 35.79 -1.19 -22.80
N GLN A 440 36.23 -2.31 -23.36
CA GLN A 440 35.73 -2.83 -24.63
C GLN A 440 34.59 -3.82 -24.38
N TYR A 441 33.45 -3.60 -25.03
CA TYR A 441 32.30 -4.51 -25.00
C TYR A 441 32.03 -5.05 -26.41
N GLU A 442 31.77 -6.35 -26.53
CA GLU A 442 31.41 -6.95 -27.80
C GLU A 442 30.08 -6.39 -28.31
N GLY A 443 30.03 -5.97 -29.58
CA GLY A 443 28.82 -5.41 -30.19
C GLY A 443 28.51 -3.95 -29.82
N ALA A 444 29.34 -3.30 -29.01
CA ALA A 444 29.20 -1.87 -28.69
C ALA A 444 29.49 -0.97 -29.89
N SER A 445 28.73 0.13 -30.02
CA SER A 445 28.92 1.13 -31.07
C SER A 445 30.10 2.07 -30.83
N SER A 446 30.61 2.15 -29.60
CA SER A 446 31.76 2.99 -29.24
C SER A 446 32.50 2.45 -27.99
N PRO A 447 33.82 2.71 -27.85
CA PRO A 447 34.59 2.28 -26.68
C PRO A 447 34.00 2.83 -25.37
N GLY A 448 33.99 2.00 -24.32
CA GLY A 448 33.48 2.37 -23.00
C GLY A 448 31.95 2.37 -22.88
N HIS A 449 31.19 2.03 -23.92
CA HIS A 449 29.73 2.07 -23.88
C HIS A 449 29.15 0.68 -24.10
N SER A 450 28.48 0.11 -23.11
CA SER A 450 27.88 -1.24 -23.20
C SER A 450 26.55 -1.28 -23.95
N GLY A 451 25.98 -0.10 -24.29
CA GLY A 451 24.60 0.03 -24.77
C GLY A 451 23.57 0.20 -23.64
N TRP A 452 24.01 0.11 -22.39
CA TRP A 452 23.24 0.48 -21.19
C TRP A 452 23.79 1.81 -20.63
N PRO A 453 22.95 2.65 -19.98
CA PRO A 453 21.52 2.47 -19.74
C PRO A 453 20.65 2.76 -20.96
N VAL A 454 19.41 2.26 -20.93
CA VAL A 454 18.37 2.49 -21.95
C VAL A 454 17.26 3.39 -21.38
N PRO A 455 16.39 3.98 -22.22
CA PRO A 455 15.20 4.67 -21.72
C PRO A 455 14.35 3.76 -20.82
N PHE A 456 14.01 4.26 -19.63
CA PHE A 456 13.33 3.48 -18.61
C PHE A 456 11.93 3.03 -19.04
N ARG A 457 11.58 1.80 -18.65
CA ARG A 457 10.27 1.19 -18.84
C ARG A 457 9.92 0.35 -17.62
N LEU A 458 8.81 0.66 -16.95
CA LEU A 458 8.43 -0.04 -15.71
C LEU A 458 8.21 -1.54 -15.93
N ASP A 459 7.62 -1.93 -17.07
CA ASP A 459 7.42 -3.33 -17.41
C ASP A 459 8.75 -4.09 -17.55
N TRP A 460 9.80 -3.42 -18.01
CA TRP A 460 11.15 -3.98 -18.07
C TRP A 460 11.83 -3.97 -16.70
N GLN A 461 11.58 -2.99 -15.83
CA GLN A 461 12.11 -3.02 -14.46
C GLN A 461 11.50 -4.20 -13.67
N LEU A 462 10.21 -4.49 -13.90
CA LEU A 462 9.50 -5.58 -13.23
C LEU A 462 9.90 -6.97 -13.75
N GLN A 463 10.14 -7.13 -15.05
CA GLN A 463 10.31 -8.44 -15.70
C GLN A 463 11.68 -8.67 -16.34
N GLY A 464 12.49 -7.63 -16.48
CA GLY A 464 13.74 -7.66 -17.22
C GLY A 464 14.86 -8.42 -16.51
N PRO A 465 15.92 -8.79 -17.26
CA PRO A 465 17.04 -9.59 -16.76
C PRO A 465 18.01 -8.81 -15.85
N GLY A 466 17.78 -7.52 -15.58
CA GLY A 466 18.69 -6.70 -14.77
C GLY A 466 18.19 -5.28 -14.50
N GLN A 467 18.98 -4.54 -13.74
CA GLN A 467 18.77 -3.15 -13.36
C GLN A 467 18.74 -2.20 -14.57
N LEU A 468 17.71 -1.36 -14.70
CA LEU A 468 17.63 -0.39 -15.81
C LEU A 468 18.31 0.95 -15.52
N LEU A 469 18.40 1.33 -14.25
CA LEU A 469 18.90 2.63 -13.83
C LEU A 469 20.31 2.50 -13.25
N PRO A 470 21.26 3.37 -13.61
CA PRO A 470 22.55 3.42 -12.94
C PRO A 470 22.40 3.64 -11.43
N TYR A 471 23.26 3.00 -10.65
CA TYR A 471 23.27 3.20 -9.19
C TYR A 471 23.46 4.69 -8.87
N ALA A 472 24.32 5.38 -9.63
CA ALA A 472 24.59 6.82 -9.57
C ALA A 472 23.55 7.67 -10.32
N SER A 473 22.26 7.30 -10.24
CA SER A 473 21.18 8.17 -10.71
C SER A 473 20.90 9.26 -9.68
N MET A 474 20.76 10.51 -10.11
CA MET A 474 20.39 11.62 -9.23
C MET A 474 18.89 11.58 -8.95
N TYR A 475 18.47 11.81 -7.71
CA TYR A 475 17.04 11.83 -7.38
C TYR A 475 16.69 12.91 -6.36
N ARG A 476 15.41 13.30 -6.34
CA ARG A 476 14.88 14.20 -5.31
C ARG A 476 14.98 13.53 -3.94
N LYS A 477 15.50 14.22 -2.91
CA LYS A 477 15.64 13.67 -1.55
C LYS A 477 14.33 13.04 -1.03
N ARG A 478 13.18 13.66 -1.37
CA ARG A 478 11.84 13.15 -1.06
C ARG A 478 11.56 11.71 -1.52
N VAL A 479 12.23 11.22 -2.58
CA VAL A 479 12.10 9.84 -3.06
C VAL A 479 12.58 8.87 -1.97
N TRP A 480 13.76 9.13 -1.41
CA TRP A 480 14.34 8.34 -0.33
C TRP A 480 13.53 8.46 0.96
N GLU A 481 13.06 9.67 1.29
CA GLU A 481 12.23 9.90 2.47
C GLU A 481 10.90 9.16 2.36
N SER A 482 10.24 9.23 1.21
CA SER A 482 8.90 8.63 1.00
C SER A 482 8.91 7.11 1.11
N VAL A 483 9.96 6.43 0.62
CA VAL A 483 10.02 4.96 0.65
C VAL A 483 10.73 4.40 1.89
N GLY A 484 11.34 5.23 2.73
CA GLY A 484 12.06 4.80 3.93
C GLY A 484 13.48 4.27 3.65
N GLY A 485 14.15 4.81 2.63
CA GLY A 485 15.56 4.59 2.31
C GLY A 485 15.95 3.22 1.76
N TYR A 486 17.25 2.95 1.69
CA TYR A 486 17.84 1.71 1.18
C TYR A 486 17.70 0.58 2.20
N ARG A 487 17.37 -0.64 1.74
CA ARG A 487 17.18 -1.79 2.61
C ARG A 487 18.51 -2.48 2.92
N ARG A 488 18.85 -2.56 4.21
CA ARG A 488 20.10 -3.18 4.70
C ARG A 488 20.21 -4.68 4.38
N ARG A 489 19.06 -5.35 4.17
CA ARG A 489 18.99 -6.77 3.81
C ARG A 489 19.50 -7.08 2.39
N ALA A 490 19.60 -6.08 1.51
CA ALA A 490 20.14 -6.23 0.18
C ALA A 490 21.62 -5.83 0.23
N ARG A 491 22.52 -6.81 0.14
CA ARG A 491 23.95 -6.60 0.36
C ARG A 491 24.67 -6.08 -0.89
N SER A 492 24.28 -6.59 -2.06
CA SER A 492 24.88 -6.29 -3.36
C SER A 492 23.87 -5.82 -4.41
N SER A 493 22.61 -5.65 -4.02
CA SER A 493 21.48 -5.29 -4.89
C SER A 493 20.58 -4.21 -4.29
N GLU A 494 21.12 -3.42 -3.34
CA GLU A 494 20.38 -2.38 -2.63
C GLU A 494 19.84 -1.31 -3.55
N ASP A 495 20.56 -0.98 -4.62
CA ASP A 495 20.11 -0.06 -5.67
C ASP A 495 18.98 -0.65 -6.52
N CYS A 496 19.06 -1.95 -6.84
CA CYS A 496 18.05 -2.71 -7.58
C CYS A 496 16.73 -2.77 -6.82
N GLU A 497 16.80 -3.12 -5.53
CA GLU A 497 15.66 -3.10 -4.62
C GLU A 497 15.06 -1.69 -4.52
N PHE A 498 15.89 -0.67 -4.33
CA PHE A 498 15.45 0.71 -4.17
C PHE A 498 14.77 1.24 -5.45
N TRP A 499 15.34 1.02 -6.63
CA TRP A 499 14.74 1.45 -7.89
C TRP A 499 13.45 0.70 -8.22
N LEU A 500 13.38 -0.61 -7.95
CA LEU A 500 12.16 -1.37 -8.15
C LEU A 500 11.02 -0.86 -7.24
N ARG A 501 11.31 -0.65 -5.95
CA ARG A 501 10.33 -0.15 -4.98
C ARG A 501 9.86 1.26 -5.34
N THR A 502 10.79 2.19 -5.56
CA THR A 502 10.47 3.60 -5.87
C THR A 502 9.66 3.73 -7.15
N THR A 503 10.05 3.07 -8.23
CA THR A 503 9.31 3.12 -9.50
C THR A 503 7.95 2.44 -9.43
N SER A 504 7.79 1.41 -8.58
CA SER A 504 6.48 0.79 -8.27
C SER A 504 5.51 1.77 -7.60
N TYR A 505 6.03 2.73 -6.83
CA TYR A 505 5.24 3.83 -6.25
C TYR A 505 5.10 5.04 -7.19
N GLY A 506 5.52 4.93 -8.45
CA GLY A 506 5.33 5.98 -9.44
C GLY A 506 6.36 7.09 -9.41
N PHE A 507 7.45 6.97 -8.64
CA PHE A 507 8.58 7.89 -8.81
C PHE A 507 9.16 7.72 -10.22
N THR A 508 9.18 8.80 -11.01
CA THR A 508 9.38 8.69 -12.45
C THR A 508 10.83 8.95 -12.83
N PRO A 509 11.54 7.95 -13.38
CA PRO A 509 12.89 8.13 -13.89
C PRO A 509 12.88 8.61 -15.35
N ARG A 510 13.84 9.46 -15.70
CA ARG A 510 14.10 9.85 -17.10
C ARG A 510 15.59 9.93 -17.38
N MET A 511 15.96 9.45 -18.58
CA MET A 511 17.25 9.77 -19.18
C MET A 511 17.19 11.21 -19.66
N VAL A 512 17.76 12.14 -18.89
CA VAL A 512 17.65 13.59 -19.17
C VAL A 512 18.70 14.08 -20.16
N THR A 513 19.74 13.28 -20.40
CA THR A 513 20.78 13.54 -21.38
C THR A 513 21.34 12.22 -21.91
N PRO A 514 21.70 12.11 -23.21
CA PRO A 514 22.41 10.95 -23.74
C PRO A 514 23.91 10.99 -23.44
N ASN A 515 24.44 12.14 -22.98
CA ASN A 515 25.86 12.26 -22.65
C ASN A 515 26.20 11.51 -21.36
N ASP A 516 27.45 11.08 -21.24
CA ASP A 516 27.93 10.40 -20.03
C ASP A 516 27.88 11.32 -18.82
N THR A 517 27.30 10.82 -17.74
CA THR A 517 27.27 11.49 -16.43
C THR A 517 28.07 10.72 -15.38
N LEU A 518 28.18 9.41 -15.54
CA LEU A 518 28.96 8.52 -14.69
C LEU A 518 30.14 7.94 -15.49
N ILE A 519 31.32 7.93 -14.88
CA ILE A 519 32.47 7.17 -15.34
C ILE A 519 32.64 5.98 -14.39
N TYR A 520 32.22 4.80 -14.84
CA TYR A 520 32.20 3.57 -14.05
C TYR A 520 33.52 2.81 -14.21
N ARG A 521 34.20 2.51 -13.10
CA ARG A 521 35.48 1.79 -13.08
C ARG A 521 35.25 0.28 -12.96
N ASN A 522 35.55 -0.43 -14.04
CA ASN A 522 35.56 -1.89 -14.08
C ASN A 522 36.82 -2.45 -13.40
N ARG A 523 36.69 -2.87 -12.14
CA ARG A 523 37.74 -3.53 -11.37
C ARG A 523 37.49 -5.03 -11.27
N GLU A 524 38.55 -5.82 -11.04
CA GLU A 524 38.41 -7.27 -10.81
C GLU A 524 37.69 -7.55 -9.47
N GLY A 525 37.98 -6.75 -8.44
CA GLY A 525 37.36 -6.84 -7.11
C GLY A 525 36.09 -6.01 -6.91
N SER A 526 35.42 -5.55 -7.97
CA SER A 526 34.13 -4.85 -7.82
C SER A 526 33.08 -5.77 -7.22
N MET A 527 32.25 -5.25 -6.30
CA MET A 527 31.18 -6.04 -5.66
C MET A 527 30.23 -6.67 -6.68
N SER A 528 29.95 -5.99 -7.80
CA SER A 528 29.11 -6.53 -8.88
C SER A 528 29.69 -7.77 -9.60
N ARG A 529 30.97 -8.09 -9.37
CA ARG A 529 31.68 -9.26 -9.93
C ARG A 529 32.05 -10.30 -8.87
N SER A 530 32.43 -9.84 -7.68
CA SER A 530 32.88 -10.70 -6.58
C SER A 530 31.73 -11.20 -5.72
N GLU A 531 30.74 -10.33 -5.50
CA GLU A 531 29.48 -10.70 -4.91
C GLU A 531 28.50 -10.95 -6.04
N GLY A 532 27.50 -11.74 -5.72
CA GLY A 532 26.56 -12.12 -6.73
C GLY A 532 25.28 -11.38 -6.70
N TRP A 533 24.52 -11.53 -7.78
CA TRP A 533 23.18 -11.00 -7.85
C TRP A 533 22.25 -11.64 -6.81
N GLU A 534 21.72 -10.84 -5.90
CA GLU A 534 20.64 -11.22 -4.99
C GLU A 534 19.29 -10.91 -5.64
N GLU A 535 18.32 -11.81 -5.46
CA GLU A 535 16.98 -11.61 -6.02
C GLU A 535 16.20 -10.60 -5.17
N HIS A 536 16.11 -9.37 -5.68
CA HIS A 536 15.48 -8.23 -5.02
C HIS A 536 13.97 -8.12 -5.31
N ARG A 537 13.44 -8.84 -6.32
CA ARG A 537 12.04 -8.72 -6.76
C ARG A 537 11.07 -9.54 -5.91
N GLY A 538 11.56 -10.57 -5.21
CA GLY A 538 10.72 -11.56 -4.51
C GLY A 538 9.80 -10.98 -3.43
N TRP A 539 10.14 -9.80 -2.88
CA TRP A 539 9.32 -9.07 -1.90
C TRP A 539 8.05 -8.46 -2.50
N PHE A 540 8.02 -8.15 -3.79
CA PHE A 540 6.95 -7.36 -4.38
C PHE A 540 5.90 -8.27 -5.04
N PRO A 541 4.70 -8.43 -4.48
CA PRO A 541 3.71 -9.36 -5.02
C PRO A 541 3.25 -8.99 -6.43
N TRP A 542 3.39 -7.72 -6.81
CA TRP A 542 3.03 -7.21 -8.13
C TRP A 542 4.02 -7.49 -9.25
N VAL A 543 5.21 -8.02 -8.94
CA VAL A 543 6.11 -8.56 -9.96
C VAL A 543 5.46 -9.77 -10.65
N GLU A 544 4.68 -10.57 -9.92
CA GLU A 544 3.94 -11.71 -10.48
C GLU A 544 2.49 -11.34 -10.80
N ARG A 545 1.85 -10.53 -9.95
CA ARG A 545 0.43 -10.17 -10.04
C ARG A 545 0.24 -8.69 -10.32
N ARG A 546 0.27 -8.29 -11.59
CA ARG A 546 0.23 -6.87 -12.01
C ARG A 546 -1.01 -6.10 -11.53
N GLU A 547 -2.09 -6.78 -11.20
CA GLU A 547 -3.29 -6.20 -10.58
C GLU A 547 -3.04 -5.66 -9.16
N LEU A 548 -2.00 -6.14 -8.47
CA LEU A 548 -1.58 -5.67 -7.14
C LEU A 548 -0.61 -4.48 -7.19
N LEU A 549 -0.16 -4.09 -8.39
CA LEU A 549 0.79 -2.99 -8.58
C LEU A 549 0.13 -1.68 -8.11
N PRO A 550 0.84 -0.83 -7.33
CA PRO A 550 0.28 0.43 -6.85
C PRO A 550 -0.30 1.30 -7.96
N ALA A 551 -1.30 2.11 -7.61
CA ALA A 551 -2.04 2.91 -8.59
C ALA A 551 -1.24 4.12 -9.07
N ALA A 552 -0.27 4.58 -8.26
CA ALA A 552 0.63 5.65 -8.66
C ALA A 552 1.66 5.22 -9.73
N ALA A 553 1.89 3.91 -9.90
CA ALA A 553 2.84 3.38 -10.86
C ALA A 553 2.57 3.91 -12.27
N VAL A 554 3.60 4.44 -12.93
CA VAL A 554 3.47 4.99 -14.29
C VAL A 554 3.43 3.85 -15.31
N ARG A 555 2.28 3.72 -15.98
CA ARG A 555 2.03 2.67 -16.98
C ARG A 555 1.80 3.31 -18.35
N GLU A 556 2.84 3.34 -19.18
CA GLU A 556 2.72 3.86 -20.55
C GLU A 556 1.91 2.89 -21.43
N GLY A 557 0.91 3.40 -22.14
CA GLY A 557 0.09 2.63 -23.08
C GLY A 557 -0.94 1.68 -22.44
N VAL A 558 -1.21 1.81 -21.14
CA VAL A 558 -2.21 0.99 -20.43
C VAL A 558 -3.52 1.79 -20.27
N PRO A 559 -4.69 1.21 -20.60
CA PRO A 559 -5.98 1.86 -20.38
C PRO A 559 -6.21 2.21 -18.91
N ALA A 560 -6.84 3.36 -18.63
CA ALA A 560 -7.08 3.82 -17.26
C ALA A 560 -7.94 2.82 -16.47
N SER A 561 -8.95 2.22 -17.10
CA SER A 561 -9.80 1.17 -16.53
C SER A 561 -9.07 -0.12 -16.12
N SER A 562 -7.83 -0.33 -16.57
CA SER A 562 -7.00 -1.47 -16.16
C SER A 562 -6.16 -1.20 -14.89
N VAL A 563 -6.23 0.01 -14.33
CA VAL A 563 -5.54 0.37 -13.08
C VAL A 563 -6.50 0.12 -11.91
N ALA A 564 -6.19 -0.91 -11.12
CA ALA A 564 -6.90 -1.16 -9.88
C ALA A 564 -6.54 -0.10 -8.83
N PHE A 565 -7.56 0.44 -8.17
CA PHE A 565 -7.43 1.34 -7.04
C PHE A 565 -8.44 0.97 -5.94
N PRO A 566 -8.20 -0.15 -5.23
CA PRO A 566 -9.16 -0.70 -4.28
C PRO A 566 -9.38 0.23 -3.09
N ALA A 567 -10.55 0.12 -2.48
CA ALA A 567 -10.91 0.95 -1.34
C ALA A 567 -10.06 0.65 -0.08
N LEU A 568 -9.62 -0.60 0.12
CA LEU A 568 -8.78 -1.07 1.25
C LEU A 568 -9.40 -0.95 2.66
N ASP A 569 -10.72 -0.81 2.75
CA ASP A 569 -11.51 -0.78 4.00
C ASP A 569 -12.76 -1.70 3.85
N PRO A 570 -13.39 -2.13 4.95
CA PRO A 570 -12.81 -2.19 6.28
C PRO A 570 -11.59 -3.11 6.31
N ALA A 571 -10.60 -2.78 7.14
CA ALA A 571 -9.50 -3.69 7.41
C ALA A 571 -10.03 -4.92 8.17
N ALA A 572 -9.57 -6.10 7.80
CA ALA A 572 -9.98 -7.36 8.42
C ALA A 572 -8.98 -7.83 9.49
N ILE A 573 -7.69 -7.52 9.32
CA ILE A 573 -6.60 -8.00 10.16
C ILE A 573 -5.69 -6.84 10.55
N THR A 574 -5.39 -6.69 11.84
CA THR A 574 -4.29 -5.83 12.30
C THR A 574 -3.05 -6.66 12.57
N VAL A 575 -1.95 -6.35 11.89
CA VAL A 575 -0.62 -6.88 12.22
C VAL A 575 0.00 -5.99 13.29
N VAL A 576 0.31 -6.57 14.45
CA VAL A 576 0.79 -5.88 15.65
C VAL A 576 2.27 -6.18 15.83
N ILE A 577 3.13 -5.15 15.71
CA ILE A 577 4.58 -5.30 15.69
C ILE A 577 5.22 -4.58 16.89
N PRO A 578 5.50 -5.28 18.00
CA PRO A 578 6.21 -4.70 19.13
C PRO A 578 7.71 -4.57 18.83
N VAL A 579 8.27 -3.39 19.05
CA VAL A 579 9.69 -3.09 18.83
C VAL A 579 10.39 -2.88 20.17
N GLY A 580 11.04 -3.93 20.67
CA GLY A 580 11.84 -3.87 21.90
C GLY A 580 13.27 -3.35 21.67
N PRO A 581 14.04 -3.14 22.74
CA PRO A 581 15.44 -2.69 22.66
C PRO A 581 16.28 -3.57 21.72
N GLY A 582 17.11 -2.94 20.90
CA GLY A 582 17.94 -3.60 19.88
C GLY A 582 17.21 -3.99 18.59
N HIS A 583 15.88 -3.90 18.50
CA HIS A 583 15.12 -4.34 17.32
C HIS A 583 14.70 -3.19 16.38
N ALA A 584 15.01 -1.93 16.72
CA ALA A 584 14.56 -0.77 15.96
C ALA A 584 14.85 -0.87 14.45
N GLN A 585 16.04 -1.29 14.05
CA GLN A 585 16.40 -1.40 12.62
C GLN A 585 15.82 -2.64 11.93
N LEU A 586 15.40 -3.67 12.69
CA LEU A 586 14.91 -4.93 12.16
C LEU A 586 13.44 -4.86 11.71
N VAL A 587 12.68 -3.93 12.31
CA VAL A 587 11.25 -3.71 12.06
C VAL A 587 10.93 -3.43 10.58
N VAL A 588 11.92 -2.94 9.82
CA VAL A 588 11.76 -2.64 8.39
C VAL A 588 11.37 -3.88 7.59
N ASP A 589 11.96 -5.04 7.90
CA ASP A 589 11.64 -6.29 7.20
C ASP A 589 10.25 -6.81 7.58
N ALA A 590 9.87 -6.64 8.85
CA ALA A 590 8.54 -6.99 9.33
C ALA A 590 7.47 -6.15 8.60
N VAL A 591 7.65 -4.84 8.54
CA VAL A 591 6.76 -3.89 7.83
C VAL A 591 6.70 -4.20 6.33
N ASP A 592 7.84 -4.38 5.66
CA ASP A 592 7.87 -4.72 4.24
C ASP A 592 7.14 -6.05 3.96
N SER A 593 7.12 -6.98 4.92
CA SER A 593 6.44 -8.27 4.75
C SER A 593 4.92 -8.17 4.85
N VAL A 594 4.42 -7.17 5.58
CA VAL A 594 3.00 -6.81 5.61
C VAL A 594 2.62 -6.15 4.28
N GLU A 595 3.46 -5.26 3.76
CA GLU A 595 3.27 -4.65 2.43
C GLU A 595 3.22 -5.69 1.30
N ALA A 596 4.06 -6.72 1.43
CA ALA A 596 4.17 -7.81 0.48
C ALA A 596 2.96 -8.76 0.44
N GLN A 597 1.97 -8.60 1.33
CA GLN A 597 0.82 -9.52 1.39
C GLN A 597 -0.07 -9.41 0.15
N THR A 598 -0.47 -10.55 -0.41
CA THR A 598 -1.44 -10.65 -1.51
C THR A 598 -2.84 -10.31 -1.05
N PHE A 599 -3.19 -10.63 0.19
CA PHE A 599 -4.35 -10.09 0.87
C PHE A 599 -4.06 -8.64 1.30
N ARG A 600 -4.98 -7.70 1.00
CA ARG A 600 -4.72 -6.26 1.15
C ARG A 600 -5.57 -5.56 2.21
N LEU A 601 -6.59 -6.21 2.77
CA LEU A 601 -7.45 -5.64 3.82
C LEU A 601 -6.83 -5.82 5.21
N TRP A 602 -5.65 -5.24 5.40
CA TRP A 602 -4.93 -5.26 6.67
C TRP A 602 -4.57 -3.84 7.13
N GLN A 603 -4.38 -3.70 8.44
CA GLN A 603 -3.74 -2.57 9.10
C GLN A 603 -2.41 -3.04 9.70
N CYS A 604 -1.42 -2.14 9.80
CA CYS A 604 -0.13 -2.41 10.44
C CYS A 604 0.08 -1.40 11.58
N VAL A 605 0.27 -1.91 12.79
CA VAL A 605 0.53 -1.10 13.99
C VAL A 605 1.89 -1.48 14.56
N VAL A 606 2.83 -0.53 14.54
CA VAL A 606 4.16 -0.66 15.13
C VAL A 606 4.17 0.01 16.49
N ILE A 607 4.59 -0.72 17.52
CA ILE A 607 4.62 -0.25 18.90
C ILE A 607 6.06 -0.06 19.32
N ARG A 608 6.48 1.20 19.46
CA ARG A 608 7.81 1.55 19.93
C ARG A 608 7.90 1.30 21.44
N ASP A 609 8.70 0.30 21.81
CA ASP A 609 9.04 -0.05 23.20
C ASP A 609 10.57 -0.08 23.39
N CYS A 610 11.28 0.83 22.73
CA CYS A 610 12.73 0.86 22.67
C CYS A 610 13.28 2.30 22.78
N PRO A 611 14.42 2.49 23.48
CA PRO A 611 15.07 3.80 23.57
C PRO A 611 15.61 4.29 22.21
N GLU A 612 16.00 3.36 21.33
CA GLU A 612 16.50 3.68 20.01
C GLU A 612 15.40 4.33 19.15
N PRO A 613 15.75 5.32 18.31
CA PRO A 613 14.83 5.84 17.32
C PRO A 613 14.51 4.76 16.28
N LEU A 614 13.23 4.68 15.89
CA LEU A 614 12.84 3.83 14.77
C LEU A 614 13.44 4.38 13.46
N PRO A 615 13.80 3.50 12.50
CA PRO A 615 14.09 3.93 11.15
C PRO A 615 12.86 4.58 10.53
N ARG A 616 13.06 5.33 9.45
CA ARG A 616 11.95 5.89 8.69
C ARG A 616 11.08 4.77 8.11
N LEU A 617 9.84 4.68 8.58
CA LEU A 617 8.84 3.73 8.11
C LEU A 617 7.93 4.38 7.06
N PRO A 618 7.31 3.60 6.15
CA PRO A 618 6.31 4.12 5.23
C PRO A 618 5.17 4.84 5.97
N SER A 619 4.65 5.91 5.38
CA SER A 619 3.61 6.77 6.00
C SER A 619 2.31 6.04 6.32
N TRP A 620 2.03 4.90 5.68
CA TRP A 620 0.84 4.07 5.96
C TRP A 620 0.96 3.22 7.24
N VAL A 621 2.14 3.15 7.86
CA VAL A 621 2.34 2.41 9.12
C VAL A 621 1.87 3.28 10.29
N LYS A 622 0.94 2.76 11.10
CA LYS A 622 0.55 3.41 12.35
C LYS A 622 1.60 3.13 13.41
N VAL A 623 2.37 4.15 13.81
CA VAL A 623 3.36 4.04 14.87
C VAL A 623 2.79 4.62 16.16
N ILE A 624 2.85 3.86 17.25
CA ILE A 624 2.46 4.30 18.60
C ILE A 624 3.56 3.95 19.60
N CYS A 625 3.51 4.54 20.79
CA CYS A 625 4.38 4.16 21.91
C CYS A 625 3.70 3.13 22.82
N SER A 626 4.51 2.33 23.51
CA SER A 626 4.02 1.45 24.58
C SER A 626 3.47 2.23 25.77
N ASP A 627 3.92 3.47 25.97
CA ASP A 627 3.31 4.44 26.88
C ASP A 627 2.31 5.33 26.13
N ALA A 628 1.05 5.33 26.58
CA ALA A 628 -0.01 6.13 25.99
C ALA A 628 0.20 7.65 26.16
N ALA A 629 1.00 8.08 27.14
CA ALA A 629 1.36 9.48 27.31
C ALA A 629 2.17 10.06 26.13
N CYS A 630 2.71 9.19 25.28
CA CYS A 630 3.54 9.53 24.13
C CYS A 630 2.78 9.43 22.79
N ASP A 631 1.47 9.21 22.80
CA ASP A 631 0.68 9.07 21.56
C ASP A 631 0.74 10.31 20.66
N ASP A 632 0.87 11.50 21.25
CA ASP A 632 0.93 12.77 20.49
C ASP A 632 2.22 12.91 19.68
N ASP A 633 3.31 12.24 20.09
CA ASP A 633 4.58 12.20 19.36
C ASP A 633 5.32 10.87 19.61
N PRO A 634 5.24 9.89 18.68
CA PRO A 634 5.93 8.61 18.82
C PRO A 634 7.47 8.73 18.79
N CYS A 635 8.02 9.91 18.47
CA CYS A 635 9.44 10.20 18.63
C CYS A 635 9.83 10.44 20.10
N VAL A 636 8.89 10.81 20.97
CA VAL A 636 9.13 11.02 22.40
C VAL A 636 8.95 9.69 23.15
N PHE A 637 10.07 9.04 23.49
CA PHE A 637 10.08 7.87 24.36
C PHE A 637 10.66 8.28 25.72
N ASP A 638 10.01 7.89 26.81
CA ASP A 638 10.39 8.25 28.18
C ASP A 638 11.70 7.60 28.67
N GLY A 639 12.30 6.75 27.82
CA GLY A 639 13.55 6.04 28.08
C GLY A 639 13.35 4.69 28.79
N LYS A 640 12.12 4.28 29.11
CA LYS A 640 11.84 3.07 29.88
C LYS A 640 10.92 2.08 29.12
N PRO A 641 11.48 0.97 28.60
CA PRO A 641 10.69 -0.11 28.03
C PRO A 641 9.68 -0.68 29.02
N ARG A 642 8.45 -0.90 28.55
CA ARG A 642 7.33 -1.45 29.34
C ARG A 642 7.15 -2.94 29.14
N GLY A 643 7.80 -3.52 28.14
CA GLY A 643 7.80 -4.95 27.86
C GLY A 643 6.87 -5.33 26.72
N VAL A 644 7.18 -6.45 26.08
CA VAL A 644 6.46 -6.97 24.90
C VAL A 644 4.98 -7.25 25.16
N ALA A 645 4.61 -7.74 26.34
CA ALA A 645 3.21 -8.00 26.70
C ALA A 645 2.39 -6.69 26.67
N THR A 646 2.92 -5.65 27.34
CA THR A 646 2.36 -4.30 27.35
C THR A 646 2.25 -3.72 25.94
N ALA A 647 3.32 -3.86 25.14
CA ALA A 647 3.34 -3.39 23.75
C ALA A 647 2.30 -4.11 22.87
N ARG A 648 2.14 -5.44 23.02
CA ARG A 648 1.13 -6.25 22.30
C ARG A 648 -0.27 -5.84 22.72
N ASN A 649 -0.55 -5.77 24.03
CA ASN A 649 -1.84 -5.32 24.55
C ASN A 649 -2.21 -3.93 24.03
N ARG A 650 -1.25 -3.00 24.04
CA ARG A 650 -1.45 -1.64 23.56
C ARG A 650 -1.80 -1.62 22.07
N GLY A 651 -1.05 -2.33 21.23
CA GLY A 651 -1.30 -2.43 19.80
C GLY A 651 -2.67 -3.04 19.47
N ILE A 652 -3.07 -4.08 20.19
CA ILE A 652 -4.37 -4.75 20.01
C ILE A 652 -5.52 -3.85 20.49
N ALA A 653 -5.36 -3.16 21.62
CA ALA A 653 -6.37 -2.26 22.16
C ALA A 653 -6.77 -1.16 21.16
N VAL A 654 -5.79 -0.55 20.48
CA VAL A 654 -6.02 0.53 19.51
C VAL A 654 -6.41 0.05 18.10
N SER A 655 -6.39 -1.27 17.86
CA SER A 655 -6.86 -1.86 16.61
C SER A 655 -8.40 -1.83 16.53
N ASP A 656 -8.97 -1.62 15.34
CA ASP A 656 -10.41 -1.63 15.08
C ASP A 656 -10.88 -2.87 14.31
N THR A 657 -9.95 -3.77 13.97
CA THR A 657 -10.19 -4.96 13.16
C THR A 657 -10.72 -6.14 13.99
N PRO A 658 -11.52 -7.04 13.40
CA PRO A 658 -12.03 -8.23 14.10
C PRO A 658 -10.94 -9.27 14.40
N LEU A 659 -9.82 -9.25 13.67
CA LEU A 659 -8.69 -10.16 13.84
C LEU A 659 -7.41 -9.37 14.08
N PHE A 660 -6.49 -9.94 14.86
CA PHE A 660 -5.13 -9.44 14.99
C PHE A 660 -4.10 -10.57 14.80
N LEU A 661 -2.88 -10.19 14.38
CA LEU A 661 -1.74 -11.09 14.22
C LEU A 661 -0.51 -10.43 14.88
N PRO A 662 0.01 -10.92 16.00
CA PRO A 662 1.28 -10.45 16.52
C PRO A 662 2.41 -10.93 15.59
N LEU A 663 3.34 -10.03 15.27
CA LEU A 663 4.55 -10.31 14.49
C LEU A 663 5.72 -9.62 15.17
N ASP A 664 6.74 -10.36 15.59
CA ASP A 664 7.90 -9.73 16.25
C ASP A 664 8.67 -8.84 15.26
N ALA A 665 9.26 -7.74 15.75
CA ALA A 665 9.95 -6.76 14.91
C ALA A 665 11.15 -7.35 14.15
N ASP A 666 11.69 -8.46 14.62
CA ASP A 666 12.75 -9.21 13.97
C ASP A 666 12.25 -10.44 13.23
N ASP A 667 10.96 -10.58 12.93
CA ASP A 667 10.43 -11.63 12.06
C ASP A 667 9.82 -11.03 10.78
N TYR A 668 9.44 -11.87 9.83
CA TYR A 668 8.72 -11.43 8.64
C TYR A 668 7.81 -12.51 8.06
N LEU A 669 6.70 -12.09 7.46
CA LEU A 669 5.68 -12.97 6.87
C LEU A 669 6.05 -13.41 5.45
N GLN A 670 5.58 -14.58 5.06
CA GLN A 670 5.50 -14.95 3.65
C GLN A 670 4.36 -14.15 2.96
N PRO A 671 4.48 -13.77 1.68
CA PRO A 671 3.51 -12.91 0.96
C PRO A 671 2.04 -13.35 0.96
N ILE A 672 1.74 -14.58 1.36
CA ILE A 672 0.41 -15.20 1.29
C ILE A 672 -0.14 -15.54 2.67
N ALA A 673 0.63 -15.26 3.72
CA ALA A 673 0.37 -15.70 5.08
C ALA A 673 -1.01 -15.26 5.55
N LEU A 674 -1.33 -13.96 5.38
CA LEU A 674 -2.61 -13.42 5.84
C LEU A 674 -3.80 -14.05 5.13
N GLN A 675 -3.71 -14.29 3.81
CA GLN A 675 -4.79 -14.92 3.04
C GLN A 675 -5.06 -16.34 3.57
N ILE A 676 -4.02 -17.17 3.66
CA ILE A 676 -4.16 -18.57 4.07
C ILE A 676 -4.65 -18.68 5.51
N MET A 677 -4.11 -17.85 6.41
CA MET A 677 -4.55 -17.86 7.81
C MET A 677 -6.00 -17.38 7.95
N LEU A 678 -6.42 -16.39 7.16
CA LEU A 678 -7.80 -15.95 7.12
C LEU A 678 -8.73 -17.04 6.58
N ASP A 679 -8.38 -17.70 5.49
CA ASP A 679 -9.17 -18.81 4.93
C ASP A 679 -9.28 -19.97 5.91
N ALA A 680 -8.18 -20.29 6.61
CA ALA A 680 -8.16 -21.30 7.68
C ALA A 680 -9.02 -20.88 8.89
N HIS A 681 -9.13 -19.59 9.19
CA HIS A 681 -10.01 -19.07 10.24
C HIS A 681 -11.48 -19.12 9.81
N LEU A 682 -11.79 -18.74 8.57
CA LEU A 682 -13.15 -18.69 8.02
C LEU A 682 -13.71 -20.07 7.65
N SER A 683 -12.85 -21.08 7.52
CA SER A 683 -13.26 -22.45 7.19
C SER A 683 -13.92 -23.16 8.39
N GLY A 684 -15.23 -23.35 8.27
CA GLY A 684 -16.06 -24.03 9.27
C GLY A 684 -16.71 -23.08 10.28
N GLU A 685 -17.61 -23.62 11.10
CA GLU A 685 -18.47 -22.82 11.98
C GLU A 685 -17.75 -22.23 13.21
N HIS A 686 -16.62 -22.83 13.63
CA HIS A 686 -15.99 -22.54 14.93
C HIS A 686 -15.00 -21.38 14.95
N ARG A 687 -14.58 -20.86 13.78
CA ARG A 687 -13.70 -19.68 13.65
C ARG A 687 -12.48 -19.69 14.61
N PRO A 688 -11.54 -20.67 14.49
CA PRO A 688 -10.47 -20.89 15.46
C PRO A 688 -9.36 -19.83 15.39
N MET A 689 -8.52 -19.74 16.43
CA MET A 689 -7.20 -19.10 16.30
C MET A 689 -6.35 -19.89 15.30
N VAL A 690 -5.53 -19.23 14.47
CA VAL A 690 -4.76 -19.90 13.42
C VAL A 690 -3.28 -19.65 13.58
N TYR A 691 -2.48 -20.71 13.54
CA TYR A 691 -1.02 -20.64 13.54
C TYR A 691 -0.44 -21.53 12.44
N SER A 692 0.86 -21.44 12.19
CA SER A 692 1.49 -22.17 11.09
C SER A 692 2.80 -22.85 11.48
N ASP A 693 3.32 -23.66 10.56
CA ASP A 693 4.75 -23.97 10.53
C ASP A 693 5.54 -22.68 10.18
N PHE A 694 6.86 -22.70 10.32
CA PHE A 694 7.70 -21.54 9.99
C PHE A 694 9.11 -21.92 9.56
N TRP A 695 9.76 -21.00 8.87
CA TRP A 695 11.19 -21.08 8.60
C TRP A 695 11.96 -20.58 9.83
N GLU A 696 12.87 -21.38 10.36
CA GLU A 696 13.72 -21.05 11.49
C GLU A 696 15.19 -20.92 11.05
N ASP A 697 15.88 -19.87 11.50
CA ASP A 697 17.32 -19.68 11.32
C ASP A 697 18.15 -20.38 12.42
N ASN A 698 19.07 -21.29 12.05
CA ASN A 698 19.84 -22.14 12.97
C ASN A 698 21.22 -21.59 13.38
N ARG A 699 21.31 -20.29 13.72
CA ARG A 699 22.51 -19.61 14.29
C ARG A 699 23.62 -19.20 13.34
N ASN A 700 23.57 -19.59 12.07
CA ASN A 700 24.51 -19.15 11.05
C ASN A 700 23.69 -18.45 9.98
N GLU A 701 23.67 -17.11 10.00
CA GLU A 701 22.95 -16.23 9.07
C GLU A 701 22.84 -16.85 7.66
N GLY A 702 21.75 -17.58 7.41
CA GLY A 702 21.49 -18.26 6.13
C GLY A 702 21.11 -19.73 6.13
N GLU A 703 21.23 -20.46 7.23
CA GLU A 703 20.72 -21.83 7.34
C GLU A 703 19.28 -21.86 7.87
N TRP A 704 18.33 -21.71 6.94
CA TRP A 704 16.90 -21.85 7.23
C TRP A 704 16.46 -23.32 7.21
N THR A 705 15.69 -23.74 8.20
CA THR A 705 14.99 -25.04 8.23
C THR A 705 13.52 -24.84 8.52
N ILE A 706 12.66 -25.71 8.01
CA ILE A 706 11.24 -25.68 8.37
C ILE A 706 11.09 -26.26 9.78
N TYR A 707 10.66 -25.44 10.72
CA TYR A 707 10.17 -25.88 12.00
C TYR A 707 8.69 -26.28 11.85
N ARG A 708 8.37 -27.50 12.27
CA ARG A 708 7.00 -28.03 12.24
C ARG A 708 6.40 -27.93 13.62
N THR A 709 5.38 -27.11 13.73
CA THR A 709 4.64 -26.94 14.97
C THR A 709 3.78 -28.18 15.19
N ASP A 710 3.57 -28.62 16.44
CA ASP A 710 2.61 -29.69 16.69
C ASP A 710 1.17 -29.21 16.47
N ASP A 711 0.27 -30.16 16.21
CA ASP A 711 -1.16 -29.88 16.15
C ASP A 711 -1.70 -29.50 17.53
N TYR A 712 -2.76 -28.69 17.56
CA TYR A 712 -3.36 -28.20 18.79
C TYR A 712 -3.92 -29.38 19.60
N ASP A 713 -3.39 -29.54 20.81
CA ASP A 713 -3.86 -30.54 21.76
C ASP A 713 -4.28 -29.84 23.07
N PRO A 714 -5.58 -29.76 23.37
CA PRO A 714 -6.10 -29.09 24.56
C PRO A 714 -5.69 -29.77 25.87
N VAL A 715 -5.22 -31.02 25.83
CA VAL A 715 -4.71 -31.73 27.00
C VAL A 715 -3.27 -31.33 27.30
N LEU A 716 -2.48 -31.05 26.27
CA LEU A 716 -1.03 -30.87 26.36
C LEU A 716 -0.57 -29.39 26.29
N ILE A 717 -1.47 -28.44 26.11
CA ILE A 717 -1.14 -27.03 25.85
C ILE A 717 -0.30 -26.32 26.95
N ASP A 718 -0.37 -26.77 28.21
CA ASP A 718 0.44 -26.20 29.30
C ASP A 718 1.87 -26.76 29.37
N GLY A 719 2.23 -27.65 28.43
CA GLY A 719 3.57 -28.24 28.32
C GLY A 719 3.95 -29.17 29.48
N ARG A 720 3.04 -29.40 30.43
CA ARG A 720 3.29 -30.31 31.56
C ARG A 720 3.20 -31.75 31.06
N PRO A 721 4.10 -32.66 31.48
CA PRO A 721 4.00 -34.06 31.09
C PRO A 721 2.70 -34.67 31.59
N ARG A 722 1.90 -35.24 30.68
CA ARG A 722 0.61 -35.89 31.00
C ARG A 722 0.58 -37.29 30.41
N VAL A 723 -0.21 -38.17 31.02
CA VAL A 723 -0.46 -39.51 30.48
C VAL A 723 -1.75 -39.43 29.67
N VAL A 724 -1.61 -39.51 28.35
CA VAL A 724 -2.74 -39.53 27.40
C VAL A 724 -2.76 -40.92 26.77
N ASP A 725 -3.87 -41.65 26.91
CA ASP A 725 -4.04 -43.03 26.46
C ASP A 725 -2.95 -43.99 26.96
N GLY A 726 -2.52 -43.84 28.22
CA GLY A 726 -1.50 -44.68 28.83
C GLY A 726 -0.05 -44.37 28.40
N VAL A 727 0.16 -43.36 27.57
CA VAL A 727 1.49 -42.90 27.11
C VAL A 727 1.82 -41.56 27.75
N LYS A 728 3.01 -41.45 28.36
CA LYS A 728 3.52 -40.16 28.84
C LYS A 728 3.88 -39.30 27.63
N ARG A 729 3.16 -38.19 27.46
CA ARG A 729 3.40 -37.18 26.43
C ARG A 729 3.81 -35.88 27.09
N GLU A 730 4.72 -35.16 26.44
CA GLU A 730 5.07 -33.79 26.79
C GLU A 730 4.48 -32.88 25.73
N GLY A 731 3.91 -31.76 26.16
CA GLY A 731 3.10 -30.91 25.32
C GLY A 731 3.82 -29.74 24.68
N LEU A 732 3.25 -29.24 23.58
CA LEU A 732 3.86 -28.19 22.78
C LEU A 732 3.46 -26.77 23.24
N MET A 733 4.46 -25.89 23.15
CA MET A 733 4.39 -24.43 23.20
C MET A 733 3.70 -23.90 21.93
N HIS A 734 2.67 -23.08 22.09
CA HIS A 734 1.97 -22.43 20.97
C HIS A 734 2.95 -21.61 20.11
N ALA A 735 2.75 -21.54 18.78
CA ALA A 735 3.61 -20.74 17.90
C ALA A 735 3.54 -19.23 18.24
N VAL A 736 4.62 -18.50 17.98
CA VAL A 736 4.80 -17.08 18.30
C VAL A 736 3.83 -16.17 17.54
N THR A 737 3.52 -16.53 16.28
CA THR A 737 2.71 -15.76 15.34
C THR A 737 1.36 -16.47 15.11
N VAL A 738 0.26 -15.86 15.59
CA VAL A 738 -1.07 -16.49 15.63
C VAL A 738 -2.17 -15.50 15.25
N LEU A 739 -2.92 -15.79 14.18
CA LEU A 739 -4.08 -15.00 13.80
C LEU A 739 -5.21 -15.28 14.81
N THR A 740 -5.64 -14.24 15.50
CA THR A 740 -6.51 -14.35 16.68
C THR A 740 -7.70 -13.41 16.56
N PRO A 741 -8.94 -13.86 16.82
CA PRO A 741 -10.07 -12.95 16.95
C PRO A 741 -9.88 -12.00 18.13
N LYS A 742 -10.16 -10.72 17.93
CA LYS A 742 -10.04 -9.70 18.98
C LYS A 742 -10.91 -10.05 20.20
N SER A 743 -12.08 -10.65 19.98
CA SER A 743 -12.94 -11.15 21.06
C SER A 743 -12.27 -12.17 21.98
N VAL A 744 -11.31 -12.95 21.48
CA VAL A 744 -10.52 -13.87 22.34
C VAL A 744 -9.66 -13.07 23.30
N TRP A 745 -9.01 -12.01 22.82
CA TRP A 745 -8.20 -11.12 23.65
C TRP A 745 -9.05 -10.41 24.71
N ASP A 746 -10.24 -9.93 24.33
CA ASP A 746 -11.21 -9.32 25.26
C ASP A 746 -11.66 -10.32 26.36
N GLU A 747 -11.99 -11.56 25.98
CA GLU A 747 -12.43 -12.59 26.93
C GLU A 747 -11.28 -13.12 27.80
N VAL A 748 -10.06 -13.19 27.28
CA VAL A 748 -8.85 -13.58 28.03
C VAL A 748 -8.42 -12.50 29.02
N GLY A 749 -8.62 -11.22 28.68
CA GLY A 749 -8.12 -10.07 29.45
C GLY A 749 -6.71 -9.65 29.05
N GLY A 750 -6.27 -10.00 27.82
CA GLY A 750 -4.97 -9.66 27.26
C GLY A 750 -3.78 -10.53 27.68
N TYR A 751 -2.60 -10.14 27.20
CA TYR A 751 -1.31 -10.75 27.56
C TYR A 751 -0.94 -10.35 28.99
N ASP A 752 -0.35 -11.26 29.77
CA ASP A 752 0.03 -10.97 31.16
C ASP A 752 1.32 -10.14 31.23
N GLU A 753 1.17 -8.87 31.61
CA GLU A 753 2.26 -7.89 31.71
C GLU A 753 3.21 -8.13 32.89
N ASN A 754 2.84 -9.00 33.83
CA ASN A 754 3.70 -9.34 34.96
C ASN A 754 4.72 -10.45 34.63
N LEU A 755 4.60 -11.08 33.47
CA LEU A 755 5.52 -12.13 33.05
C LEU A 755 6.79 -11.51 32.41
N PRO A 756 8.00 -11.94 32.82
CA PRO A 756 9.25 -11.45 32.22
C PRO A 756 9.45 -11.91 30.75
N GLY A 757 8.72 -12.95 30.34
CA GLY A 757 8.61 -13.45 28.96
C GLY A 757 7.65 -14.64 28.89
N TRP A 758 7.49 -15.23 27.70
CA TRP A 758 6.55 -16.34 27.42
C TRP A 758 5.07 -15.94 27.62
N GLU A 759 4.79 -14.66 27.51
CA GLU A 759 3.45 -14.07 27.61
C GLU A 759 2.49 -14.61 26.54
N ASP A 760 3.02 -14.94 25.37
CA ASP A 760 2.30 -15.56 24.25
C ASP A 760 1.78 -16.95 24.60
N TRP A 761 2.59 -17.74 25.29
CA TRP A 761 2.20 -19.06 25.75
C TRP A 761 1.16 -18.96 26.87
N ALA A 762 1.35 -18.07 27.84
CA ALA A 762 0.38 -17.83 28.91
C ALA A 762 -0.98 -17.39 28.36
N PHE A 763 -0.99 -16.54 27.33
CA PHE A 763 -2.20 -16.14 26.62
C PHE A 763 -2.89 -17.35 25.96
N ALA A 764 -2.15 -18.18 25.23
CA ALA A 764 -2.69 -19.36 24.56
C ALA A 764 -3.29 -20.38 25.55
N ILE A 765 -2.63 -20.62 26.70
CA ILE A 765 -3.16 -21.49 27.75
C ILE A 765 -4.47 -20.92 28.31
N THR A 766 -4.52 -19.61 28.58
CA THR A 766 -5.70 -18.96 29.15
C THR A 766 -6.87 -18.98 28.16
N ALA A 767 -6.60 -18.78 26.87
CA ALA A 767 -7.59 -18.92 25.81
C ALA A 767 -8.17 -20.34 25.76
N ALA A 768 -7.32 -21.37 25.84
CA ALA A 768 -7.75 -22.76 25.87
C ALA A 768 -8.60 -23.10 27.10
N VAL A 769 -8.23 -22.60 28.29
CA VAL A 769 -9.04 -22.76 29.52
C VAL A 769 -10.42 -22.12 29.38
N LYS A 770 -10.53 -21.01 28.64
CA LYS A 770 -11.81 -20.35 28.33
C LYS A 770 -12.61 -21.03 27.20
N GLY A 771 -12.09 -22.13 26.64
CA GLY A 771 -12.77 -22.94 25.64
C GLY A 771 -12.52 -22.51 24.18
N PHE A 772 -11.54 -21.64 23.94
CA PHE A 772 -11.09 -21.33 22.58
C PHE A 772 -10.16 -22.41 22.05
N CYS A 773 -10.20 -22.65 20.74
CA CYS A 773 -9.34 -23.63 20.07
C CYS A 773 -8.46 -22.96 19.01
N SER A 774 -7.35 -23.63 18.71
CA SER A 774 -6.41 -23.21 17.67
C SER A 774 -6.35 -24.26 16.54
N ARG A 775 -5.96 -23.80 15.34
CA ARG A 775 -5.77 -24.61 14.15
C ARG A 775 -4.41 -24.35 13.55
N ARG A 776 -3.67 -25.43 13.27
CA ARG A 776 -2.41 -25.38 12.54
C ARG A 776 -2.64 -25.36 11.03
N VAL A 777 -1.90 -24.52 10.34
CA VAL A 777 -1.63 -24.62 8.90
C VAL A 777 -0.23 -25.21 8.71
N ALA A 778 -0.15 -26.38 8.09
CA ALA A 778 1.12 -27.10 7.86
C ALA A 778 1.93 -26.52 6.70
N LEU A 779 2.07 -25.19 6.66
CA LEU A 779 2.86 -24.44 5.69
C LEU A 779 3.75 -23.44 6.45
N PRO A 780 5.00 -23.22 6.02
CA PRO A 780 5.88 -22.26 6.67
C PRO A 780 5.50 -20.82 6.26
N LEU A 781 4.55 -20.21 6.96
CA LEU A 781 3.96 -18.92 6.58
C LEU A 781 4.71 -17.69 7.11
N PHE A 782 5.73 -17.87 7.94
CA PHE A 782 6.61 -16.79 8.37
C PHE A 782 8.05 -17.27 8.59
N ASN A 783 8.95 -16.32 8.76
CA ASN A 783 10.36 -16.52 9.05
C ASN A 783 10.66 -16.04 10.45
N TYR A 784 11.18 -16.96 11.26
CA TYR A 784 11.57 -16.77 12.64
C TYR A 784 13.10 -16.58 12.74
N ARG A 785 13.57 -15.35 12.99
CA ARG A 785 15.01 -15.05 13.14
C ARG A 785 15.45 -15.29 14.58
N LYS A 786 15.85 -16.53 14.85
CA LYS A 786 16.18 -17.03 16.20
C LYS A 786 17.28 -16.26 16.95
N HIS A 787 18.16 -15.53 16.24
CA HIS A 787 19.41 -14.97 16.76
C HIS A 787 19.62 -13.47 16.49
N SER A 788 18.61 -12.75 16.02
CA SER A 788 18.72 -11.33 15.66
C SER A 788 18.65 -10.34 16.83
N GLY A 789 18.36 -10.82 18.05
CA GLY A 789 18.10 -9.97 19.22
C GLY A 789 18.86 -10.34 20.49
N LEU A 790 19.20 -9.33 21.31
CA LEU A 790 19.87 -9.46 22.62
C LEU A 790 19.01 -10.21 23.65
N ARG A 791 17.68 -10.22 23.46
CA ARG A 791 16.73 -10.71 24.46
C ARG A 791 16.71 -12.23 24.60
N ARG A 792 16.97 -12.99 23.53
CA ARG A 792 17.02 -14.46 23.65
C ARG A 792 18.20 -14.90 24.50
N GLU A 793 19.36 -14.27 24.38
CA GLU A 793 20.53 -14.60 25.21
C GLU A 793 20.28 -14.24 26.69
N ALA A 794 19.65 -13.09 26.95
CA ALA A 794 19.20 -12.71 28.29
C ALA A 794 18.12 -13.67 28.86
N ASN A 795 17.07 -13.99 28.08
CA ASN A 795 16.04 -14.94 28.46
C ASN A 795 16.55 -16.38 28.54
N MET A 796 17.64 -16.73 27.84
CA MET A 796 18.30 -18.02 27.96
C MET A 796 19.16 -18.11 29.23
N SER A 797 19.73 -17.00 29.67
CA SER A 797 20.43 -16.91 30.96
C SER A 797 19.50 -17.01 32.16
N ASP A 798 18.23 -16.63 32.00
CA ASP A 798 17.17 -16.67 33.04
C ASP A 798 15.98 -17.60 32.66
N HIS A 799 16.22 -18.52 31.72
CA HIS A 799 15.21 -19.40 31.10
C HIS A 799 14.46 -20.23 32.12
N THR A 800 15.20 -20.72 33.12
CA THR A 800 14.67 -21.54 34.20
C THR A 800 13.67 -20.74 35.04
N THR A 801 13.96 -19.47 35.34
CA THR A 801 13.12 -18.60 36.18
C THR A 801 11.85 -18.17 35.45
N SER A 802 11.95 -17.80 34.17
CA SER A 802 10.78 -17.37 33.37
C SER A 802 9.84 -18.54 33.06
N LYS A 803 10.39 -19.71 32.72
CA LYS A 803 9.60 -20.93 32.52
C LYS A 803 9.00 -21.43 33.84
N ALA A 804 9.73 -21.32 34.95
CA ALA A 804 9.20 -21.65 36.28
C ALA A 804 8.01 -20.75 36.66
N ALA A 805 8.08 -19.43 36.41
CA ALA A 805 7.00 -18.50 36.70
C ALA A 805 5.68 -18.87 36.00
N ILE A 806 5.74 -19.32 34.74
CA ILE A 806 4.56 -19.86 34.04
C ILE A 806 4.13 -21.21 34.60
N MET A 807 5.07 -22.11 34.86
CA MET A 807 4.77 -23.43 35.40
C MET A 807 4.13 -23.36 36.79
N GLU A 808 4.44 -22.34 37.57
CA GLU A 808 3.89 -22.04 38.90
C GLU A 808 2.55 -21.29 38.85
N LYS A 809 2.22 -20.65 37.71
CA LYS A 809 0.93 -19.97 37.53
C LYS A 809 -0.21 -20.98 37.51
N ASP A 810 -1.21 -20.75 38.36
CA ASP A 810 -2.46 -21.49 38.33
C ASP A 810 -3.37 -20.90 37.25
N PHE A 811 -3.44 -21.58 36.12
CA PHE A 811 -4.32 -21.23 35.01
C PHE A 811 -5.76 -21.78 35.20
N GLY A 812 -6.05 -22.47 36.31
CA GLY A 812 -7.35 -23.12 36.53
C GLY A 812 -7.56 -24.37 35.67
N ILE A 813 -6.48 -25.04 35.26
CA ILE A 813 -6.55 -26.27 34.47
C ILE A 813 -6.93 -27.46 35.37
N PRO A 814 -7.95 -28.28 35.02
CA PRO A 814 -8.36 -29.42 35.84
C PRO A 814 -7.24 -30.41 36.13
N ALA A 815 -7.10 -30.80 37.40
CA ALA A 815 -6.13 -31.79 37.85
C ALA A 815 -6.58 -33.20 37.45
N GLY A 816 -6.24 -33.65 36.24
CA GLY A 816 -6.61 -35.01 35.80
C GLY A 816 -6.33 -35.39 34.34
N GLY A 817 -5.81 -34.48 33.51
CA GLY A 817 -5.67 -34.75 32.08
C GLY A 817 -7.01 -34.75 31.33
N GLU A 818 -8.09 -34.27 31.96
CA GLU A 818 -9.36 -34.03 31.28
C GLU A 818 -9.17 -33.02 30.14
N PRO A 819 -9.75 -33.27 28.95
CA PRO A 819 -9.66 -32.31 27.85
C PRO A 819 -10.27 -30.97 28.25
N LEU A 820 -9.56 -29.88 27.99
CA LEU A 820 -10.18 -28.56 27.96
C LEU A 820 -11.18 -28.57 26.81
N ALA A 821 -12.48 -28.70 27.14
CA ALA A 821 -13.52 -28.79 26.14
C ALA A 821 -13.59 -27.47 25.37
N CYS A 822 -13.56 -27.54 24.03
CA CYS A 822 -14.03 -26.45 23.20
C CYS A 822 -15.53 -26.32 23.46
N SER A 823 -15.92 -25.43 24.37
CA SER A 823 -17.32 -25.19 24.74
C SER A 823 -18.16 -24.69 23.55
N ARG A 824 -17.50 -24.30 22.46
CA ARG A 824 -18.10 -23.79 21.21
C ARG A 824 -18.06 -24.79 20.04
N CYS A 825 -17.61 -26.03 20.26
CA CYS A 825 -17.59 -27.11 19.27
C CYS A 825 -18.69 -28.15 19.57
N PRO A 826 -19.58 -28.50 18.61
CA PRO A 826 -20.62 -29.50 18.80
C PRO A 826 -20.01 -30.86 19.16
N GLY A 827 -20.31 -31.35 20.36
CA GLY A 827 -19.95 -32.71 20.81
C GLY A 827 -18.84 -32.81 21.85
N GLY A 828 -18.24 -31.71 22.32
CA GLY A 828 -17.29 -31.71 23.45
C GLY A 828 -15.99 -32.51 23.25
N ALA A 829 -15.80 -33.14 22.09
CA ALA A 829 -14.54 -33.71 21.67
C ALA A 829 -13.71 -32.61 21.00
N GLY A 830 -12.46 -32.44 21.44
CA GLY A 830 -11.50 -31.57 20.77
C GLY A 830 -11.54 -31.84 19.27
N THR A 831 -11.84 -30.81 18.49
CA THR A 831 -11.92 -30.94 17.04
C THR A 831 -10.58 -31.46 16.55
N THR A 832 -10.58 -32.68 16.04
CA THR A 832 -9.54 -33.21 15.18
C THR A 832 -9.22 -32.13 14.16
N ALA A 833 -7.92 -31.88 13.95
CA ALA A 833 -7.42 -31.02 12.87
C ALA A 833 -8.28 -31.19 11.61
N MET A 834 -8.47 -30.12 10.84
CA MET A 834 -8.96 -30.27 9.47
C MET A 834 -7.98 -31.21 8.77
N GLN A 835 -8.35 -32.48 8.63
CA GLN A 835 -7.53 -33.45 7.93
C GLN A 835 -7.60 -33.06 6.45
N MET A 836 -6.63 -32.28 5.99
CA MET A 836 -5.96 -32.75 4.78
C MET A 836 -5.42 -34.13 5.16
N GLN A 837 -5.87 -35.16 4.46
CA GLN A 837 -5.62 -36.56 4.82
C GLN A 837 -4.19 -36.79 5.32
N ARG A 838 -4.08 -37.54 6.42
CA ARG A 838 -2.81 -38.07 6.92
C ARG A 838 -2.03 -38.74 5.78
N THR A 839 -0.85 -38.25 5.49
CA THR A 839 0.31 -39.09 5.27
C THR A 839 1.39 -38.66 6.26
N GLY A 840 2.26 -39.57 6.68
CA GLY A 840 3.18 -39.41 7.81
C GLY A 840 4.14 -38.21 7.69
N THR A 841 5.12 -38.14 8.58
CA THR A 841 6.22 -37.15 8.54
C THR A 841 6.68 -36.88 7.11
N GLN A 842 6.14 -35.82 6.49
CA GLN A 842 6.46 -35.47 5.12
C GLN A 842 7.91 -34.98 5.11
N THR A 843 8.70 -35.30 4.11
CA THR A 843 9.99 -34.69 3.83
C THR A 843 9.75 -33.27 3.27
N PRO A 844 10.73 -32.35 3.27
CA PRO A 844 10.58 -31.05 2.59
C PRO A 844 10.12 -31.17 1.12
N GLN A 845 10.40 -32.31 0.49
CA GLN A 845 9.91 -32.68 -0.83
C GLN A 845 8.38 -32.91 -0.86
N GLU A 846 7.84 -33.64 0.11
CA GLU A 846 6.40 -33.91 0.21
C GLU A 846 5.60 -32.65 0.57
N ALA A 847 6.17 -31.74 1.38
CA ALA A 847 5.58 -30.43 1.70
C ALA A 847 5.47 -29.49 0.47
N LEU A 848 6.25 -29.76 -0.59
CA LEU A 848 6.22 -29.06 -1.86
C LEU A 848 5.36 -29.79 -2.92
N GLY A 849 4.52 -30.74 -2.50
CA GLY A 849 3.65 -31.53 -3.39
C GLY A 849 4.30 -32.80 -3.95
N GLY A 850 5.41 -33.27 -3.37
CA GLY A 850 6.10 -34.52 -3.76
C GLY A 850 6.96 -34.41 -5.03
N ASP A 851 6.66 -33.44 -5.90
CA ASP A 851 7.42 -33.10 -7.10
C ASP A 851 8.42 -31.97 -6.81
N ALA A 852 9.54 -32.32 -6.19
CA ALA A 852 10.64 -31.40 -5.88
C ALA A 852 11.99 -32.10 -6.06
N GLN A 853 13.02 -31.36 -6.48
CA GLN A 853 14.39 -31.84 -6.61
C GLN A 853 15.31 -31.09 -5.67
N LEU A 854 16.36 -31.75 -5.21
CA LEU A 854 17.38 -31.11 -4.38
C LEU A 854 18.29 -30.29 -5.30
N VAL A 855 18.24 -28.97 -5.15
CA VAL A 855 19.07 -28.03 -5.90
C VAL A 855 20.19 -27.56 -4.98
N ARG A 856 21.44 -27.60 -5.48
CA ARG A 856 22.61 -27.04 -4.82
C ARG A 856 23.05 -25.76 -5.50
N TYR A 857 23.23 -24.75 -4.68
CA TYR A 857 23.95 -23.55 -4.99
C TYR A 857 25.47 -23.79 -4.83
N ASN A 858 26.17 -23.73 -5.95
CA ASN A 858 27.62 -23.89 -6.07
C ASN A 858 28.37 -22.56 -6.13
N GLY A 859 27.66 -21.42 -6.19
CA GLY A 859 28.33 -20.13 -6.28
C GLY A 859 29.01 -19.73 -4.97
N GLY A 860 30.00 -18.84 -5.08
CA GLY A 860 30.88 -18.44 -3.97
C GLY A 860 30.38 -17.28 -3.12
N LYS A 861 29.14 -16.81 -3.32
CA LYS A 861 28.61 -15.57 -2.72
C LYS A 861 28.55 -15.62 -1.19
N ALA A 862 29.06 -14.60 -0.53
CA ALA A 862 29.00 -14.47 0.92
C ALA A 862 27.66 -13.82 1.34
N GLY A 863 26.78 -14.58 1.99
CA GLY A 863 25.48 -14.09 2.49
C GLY A 863 24.29 -14.90 1.98
N THR A 864 23.09 -14.51 2.40
CA THR A 864 21.85 -15.22 2.09
C THR A 864 21.00 -14.45 1.10
N PHE A 865 20.72 -15.06 -0.05
CA PHE A 865 19.84 -14.50 -1.06
C PHE A 865 18.63 -15.41 -1.26
N ARG A 866 17.48 -14.83 -1.66
CA ARG A 866 16.18 -15.52 -1.60
C ARG A 866 15.52 -15.56 -2.96
N ILE A 867 15.19 -16.73 -3.46
CA ILE A 867 14.56 -16.91 -4.77
C ILE A 867 13.10 -17.28 -4.59
N ARG A 868 12.19 -16.52 -5.18
CA ARG A 868 10.76 -16.82 -5.16
C ARG A 868 10.42 -17.91 -6.19
N GLY A 869 9.77 -18.98 -5.76
CA GLY A 869 9.16 -19.99 -6.61
C GLY A 869 7.97 -19.44 -7.39
N ALA A 870 7.51 -20.16 -8.41
CA ALA A 870 6.26 -19.85 -9.11
C ALA A 870 5.06 -20.02 -8.18
N LEU A 871 4.02 -19.25 -8.48
CA LEU A 871 2.73 -19.36 -7.83
C LEU A 871 2.11 -20.72 -8.14
N ARG A 872 1.80 -21.51 -7.11
CA ARG A 872 1.05 -22.78 -7.19
C ARG A 872 -0.06 -22.74 -6.17
N ASP A 873 -1.32 -22.86 -6.60
CA ASP A 873 -2.49 -22.76 -5.71
C ASP A 873 -2.49 -21.49 -4.83
N GLY A 874 -1.99 -20.37 -5.39
CA GLY A 874 -1.87 -19.10 -4.69
C GLY A 874 -0.64 -18.95 -3.79
N ILE A 875 0.24 -19.96 -3.74
CA ILE A 875 1.45 -20.03 -2.90
C ILE A 875 2.70 -19.86 -3.77
N ALA A 876 3.54 -18.86 -3.47
CA ALA A 876 4.85 -18.71 -4.09
C ALA A 876 5.93 -18.84 -3.00
N PRO A 877 6.58 -20.02 -2.83
CA PRO A 877 7.54 -20.24 -1.76
C PRO A 877 8.82 -19.41 -1.98
N MET A 878 9.32 -18.75 -0.94
CA MET A 878 10.66 -18.13 -0.98
C MET A 878 11.73 -19.14 -0.57
N TYR A 879 12.67 -19.43 -1.47
CA TYR A 879 13.80 -20.34 -1.27
C TYR A 879 15.09 -19.57 -0.93
N PRO A 880 15.55 -19.57 0.33
CA PRO A 880 16.82 -18.95 0.70
C PRO A 880 18.02 -19.84 0.36
N PHE A 881 19.05 -19.29 -0.27
CA PHE A 881 20.34 -19.93 -0.57
C PHE A 881 21.51 -19.11 -0.03
N SER A 882 22.62 -19.77 0.30
CA SER A 882 23.89 -19.12 0.66
C SER A 882 25.09 -20.05 0.41
N ALA A 883 26.32 -19.51 0.46
CA ALA A 883 27.53 -20.34 0.41
C ALA A 883 27.65 -21.34 1.58
N PHE A 884 26.88 -21.15 2.65
CA PHE A 884 26.81 -22.03 3.82
C PHE A 884 25.59 -22.97 3.74
N SER A 885 24.47 -22.49 3.20
CA SER A 885 23.25 -23.26 2.96
C SER A 885 23.05 -23.50 1.47
N ARG A 886 23.87 -24.41 0.96
CA ARG A 886 23.99 -24.67 -0.48
C ARG A 886 22.81 -25.46 -1.02
N GLU A 887 22.24 -26.38 -0.26
CA GLU A 887 21.25 -27.33 -0.76
C GLU A 887 19.83 -27.03 -0.27
N ARG A 888 18.87 -26.99 -1.21
CA ARG A 888 17.43 -26.80 -0.93
C ARG A 888 16.59 -27.72 -1.78
N TRP A 889 15.53 -28.26 -1.17
CA TRP A 889 14.45 -28.88 -1.93
C TRP A 889 13.65 -27.78 -2.61
N VAL A 890 13.59 -27.85 -3.94
CA VAL A 890 12.89 -26.88 -4.77
C VAL A 890 11.88 -27.65 -5.60
N ALA A 891 10.65 -27.17 -5.61
CA ALA A 891 9.58 -27.82 -6.32
C ALA A 891 9.90 -27.85 -7.83
N SER A 892 9.66 -28.97 -8.52
CA SER A 892 10.24 -29.25 -9.84
C SER A 892 9.90 -28.21 -10.91
N ALA A 893 8.68 -27.66 -10.89
CA ALA A 893 8.29 -26.59 -11.81
C ALA A 893 9.08 -25.25 -11.63
N ASP A 894 9.80 -25.07 -10.51
CA ASP A 894 10.62 -23.88 -10.22
C ASP A 894 12.09 -24.08 -10.53
N ILE A 895 12.51 -25.31 -10.82
CA ILE A 895 13.90 -25.64 -11.13
C ILE A 895 14.37 -24.93 -12.39
N ALA A 896 13.48 -24.82 -13.39
CA ALA A 896 13.78 -24.08 -14.61
C ALA A 896 14.09 -22.59 -14.33
N LYS A 897 13.59 -22.01 -13.23
CA LYS A 897 13.97 -20.64 -12.81
C LYS A 897 15.36 -20.60 -12.18
N LEU A 898 15.70 -21.60 -11.36
CA LEU A 898 17.00 -21.66 -10.69
C LEU A 898 18.14 -21.99 -11.64
N LEU A 899 17.93 -22.94 -12.54
CA LEU A 899 18.92 -23.37 -13.53
C LEU A 899 19.19 -22.32 -14.63
N GLN A 900 18.50 -21.17 -14.62
CA GLN A 900 18.89 -20.02 -15.44
C GLN A 900 20.25 -19.45 -15.00
N SER A 901 20.64 -19.68 -13.74
CA SER A 901 21.96 -19.32 -13.24
C SER A 901 22.90 -20.53 -13.25
N PRO A 902 24.15 -20.37 -13.72
CA PRO A 902 25.15 -21.44 -13.71
C PRO A 902 25.59 -21.82 -12.29
N ASP A 903 25.21 -21.02 -11.28
CA ASP A 903 25.53 -21.30 -9.89
C ASP A 903 24.64 -22.39 -9.27
N PHE A 904 23.63 -22.90 -9.98
CA PHE A 904 22.71 -23.91 -9.45
C PHE A 904 22.82 -25.21 -10.22
N GLU A 905 22.90 -26.33 -9.49
CA GLU A 905 22.84 -27.67 -10.05
C GLU A 905 21.78 -28.52 -9.35
N ILE A 906 21.21 -29.48 -10.06
CA ILE A 906 20.40 -30.52 -9.42
C ILE A 906 21.35 -31.57 -8.85
N VAL A 907 21.31 -31.77 -7.54
CA VAL A 907 22.11 -32.80 -6.84
C VAL A 907 21.39 -34.13 -6.79
N GLN A 908 20.06 -34.08 -6.71
CA GLN A 908 19.24 -35.28 -6.60
C GLN A 908 17.93 -35.10 -7.35
N GLN A 909 17.72 -35.98 -8.33
CA GLN A 909 16.44 -36.14 -9.03
C GLN A 909 15.62 -37.23 -8.35
N THR A 910 14.34 -37.00 -8.19
CA THR A 910 13.37 -38.02 -7.82
C THR A 910 12.47 -38.32 -9.02
N ALA A 911 12.03 -39.58 -9.15
CA ALA A 911 11.15 -39.99 -10.23
C ALA A 911 9.77 -39.36 -10.03
N ALA A 912 9.22 -38.75 -11.09
CA ALA A 912 7.88 -38.21 -11.10
C ALA A 912 6.87 -39.30 -10.69
N VAL A 913 6.09 -39.05 -9.64
CA VAL A 913 4.96 -39.91 -9.29
C VAL A 913 3.82 -39.58 -10.27
N ALA A 914 3.32 -40.60 -10.98
CA ALA A 914 2.23 -40.44 -11.92
C ALA A 914 0.97 -39.92 -11.19
N PRO A 915 0.17 -39.04 -11.81
CA PRO A 915 -1.02 -38.50 -11.18
C PRO A 915 -2.09 -39.59 -11.05
N GLU A 916 -2.30 -40.12 -9.85
CA GLU A 916 -3.52 -40.86 -9.52
C GLU A 916 -4.57 -39.86 -8.99
N ASP A 917 -5.68 -39.79 -9.74
CA ASP A 917 -6.97 -39.14 -9.46
C ASP A 917 -6.95 -37.94 -8.50
N ALA A 918 -6.69 -36.76 -9.08
CA ALA A 918 -7.09 -35.49 -8.51
C ALA A 918 -8.62 -35.46 -8.29
N GLY A 919 -9.04 -35.63 -7.04
CA GLY A 919 -10.37 -35.22 -6.59
C GLY A 919 -10.62 -33.74 -6.92
N PRO A 920 -11.88 -33.31 -7.10
CA PRO A 920 -12.18 -32.05 -7.74
C PRO A 920 -11.56 -30.86 -6.99
N ALA A 921 -10.89 -30.00 -7.76
CA ALA A 921 -10.38 -28.72 -7.32
C ALA A 921 -11.48 -27.93 -6.58
N ILE A 922 -11.15 -27.45 -5.39
CA ILE A 922 -11.98 -26.47 -4.69
C ILE A 922 -11.84 -25.16 -5.47
N VAL A 923 -12.85 -24.87 -6.27
CA VAL A 923 -13.08 -23.58 -6.90
C VAL A 923 -13.04 -22.52 -5.79
N ALA A 924 -12.20 -21.50 -5.98
CA ALA A 924 -12.20 -20.30 -5.18
C ALA A 924 -13.63 -19.86 -4.88
N ALA A 925 -13.94 -19.62 -3.60
CA ALA A 925 -15.22 -19.05 -3.22
C ALA A 925 -15.44 -17.79 -4.07
N ARG A 926 -16.39 -17.89 -5.00
CA ARG A 926 -16.96 -16.73 -5.65
C ARG A 926 -17.44 -15.80 -4.55
N THR A 927 -17.13 -14.51 -4.71
CA THR A 927 -17.98 -13.43 -4.20
C THR A 927 -19.45 -13.83 -4.33
N PRO A 928 -20.34 -13.56 -3.36
CA PRO A 928 -21.75 -13.86 -3.53
C PRO A 928 -22.28 -13.10 -4.76
N GLU A 929 -22.45 -13.82 -5.86
CA GLU A 929 -23.21 -13.38 -7.02
C GLU A 929 -24.68 -13.38 -6.58
N HIS A 930 -25.29 -12.20 -6.50
CA HIS A 930 -26.75 -12.13 -6.64
C HIS A 930 -27.06 -12.50 -8.09
N GLU A 931 -27.60 -13.70 -8.30
CA GLU A 931 -28.24 -14.08 -9.54
C GLU A 931 -29.44 -13.14 -9.80
N ILE A 932 -29.26 -12.21 -10.73
CA ILE A 932 -30.39 -11.61 -11.43
C ILE A 932 -30.97 -12.71 -12.32
N SER A 933 -32.14 -13.23 -11.95
CA SER A 933 -32.90 -14.17 -12.78
C SER A 933 -33.20 -13.55 -14.16
N PRO A 934 -33.03 -14.29 -15.26
CA PRO A 934 -33.46 -13.84 -16.57
C PRO A 934 -35.00 -13.79 -16.61
N VAL A 935 -35.53 -12.64 -17.03
CA VAL A 935 -36.94 -12.45 -17.35
C VAL A 935 -37.36 -13.51 -18.36
N ALA A 936 -38.30 -14.36 -17.96
CA ALA A 936 -38.92 -15.35 -18.83
C ALA A 936 -39.64 -14.65 -19.99
N GLU A 937 -39.35 -15.12 -21.21
CA GLU A 937 -40.12 -14.81 -22.41
C GLU A 937 -41.60 -15.16 -22.19
N VAL A 938 -42.44 -14.13 -22.11
CA VAL A 938 -43.89 -14.28 -22.18
C VAL A 938 -44.25 -14.50 -23.65
N SER A 939 -44.73 -15.70 -23.93
CA SER A 939 -45.32 -16.11 -25.19
C SER A 939 -46.64 -15.35 -25.40
N ALA A 940 -46.69 -14.53 -26.45
CA ALA A 940 -47.92 -13.88 -26.90
C ALA A 940 -48.84 -14.88 -27.62
N PRO A 941 -50.16 -14.83 -27.41
CA PRO A 941 -51.11 -15.51 -28.29
C PRO A 941 -51.48 -14.64 -29.50
N VAL A 942 -51.76 -15.36 -30.58
CA VAL A 942 -52.19 -14.90 -31.90
C VAL A 942 -53.61 -14.35 -31.86
N GLU A 943 -53.85 -13.13 -32.35
CA GLU A 943 -55.14 -12.73 -32.93
C GLU A 943 -54.96 -11.80 -34.15
N ALA A 944 -55.87 -11.97 -35.11
CA ALA A 944 -55.89 -11.40 -36.46
C ALA A 944 -56.68 -10.05 -36.51
N PRO A 945 -56.69 -9.31 -37.65
CA PRO A 945 -56.78 -7.85 -37.69
C PRO A 945 -58.19 -7.31 -37.91
N VAL A 946 -58.48 -6.08 -37.41
CA VAL A 946 -59.56 -5.23 -37.94
C VAL A 946 -59.17 -3.74 -37.91
N GLU A 947 -59.67 -3.05 -38.94
CA GLU A 947 -59.43 -1.73 -39.52
C GLU A 947 -59.49 -0.47 -38.62
N ALA A 948 -58.78 0.56 -39.09
CA ALA A 948 -58.78 1.94 -38.60
C ALA A 948 -60.07 2.71 -38.94
N PRO A 949 -60.30 3.84 -38.24
CA PRO A 949 -60.44 5.09 -38.99
C PRO A 949 -59.74 6.30 -38.34
N THR A 950 -59.08 7.11 -39.17
CA THR A 950 -58.81 8.55 -38.95
C THR A 950 -60.09 9.35 -39.30
N PRO A 951 -60.27 10.68 -39.02
CA PRO A 951 -59.27 11.75 -38.76
C PRO A 951 -59.66 12.83 -37.72
N ALA A 952 -58.72 13.74 -37.36
CA ALA A 952 -58.91 15.21 -37.42
C ALA A 952 -57.65 16.00 -37.01
N LYS A 953 -57.42 17.10 -37.74
CA LYS A 953 -56.24 17.99 -37.75
C LYS A 953 -56.26 19.06 -36.65
N ALA A 954 -55.08 19.44 -36.16
CA ALA A 954 -54.67 20.85 -35.99
C ALA A 954 -53.14 20.96 -35.87
N THR A 955 -52.53 21.91 -36.59
CA THR A 955 -51.10 22.31 -36.59
C THR A 955 -51.02 23.72 -35.98
N PRO A 956 -49.95 24.14 -35.25
CA PRO A 956 -48.68 24.66 -35.85
C PRO A 956 -47.44 24.54 -34.88
N PRO A 957 -46.30 25.23 -35.06
CA PRO A 957 -45.42 25.48 -36.21
C PRO A 957 -43.99 24.88 -36.03
N SER A 958 -43.14 25.14 -37.04
CA SER A 958 -41.82 24.58 -37.41
C SER A 958 -40.64 24.64 -36.43
N VAL A 959 -39.88 23.52 -36.36
CA VAL A 959 -38.51 23.36 -35.80
C VAL A 959 -37.69 22.52 -36.82
N PRO A 960 -36.36 22.73 -37.01
CA PRO A 960 -35.59 22.22 -38.16
C PRO A 960 -35.41 20.67 -38.16
N PRO A 961 -35.00 20.05 -39.29
CA PRO A 961 -35.02 18.60 -39.43
C PRO A 961 -34.04 17.90 -38.47
N ALA A 962 -34.57 16.93 -37.74
CA ALA A 962 -33.81 15.94 -36.99
C ALA A 962 -32.99 15.04 -37.94
N THR A 963 -31.78 14.73 -37.50
CA THR A 963 -30.90 13.68 -38.02
C THR A 963 -31.62 12.32 -38.06
N PRO A 964 -31.38 11.48 -39.08
CA PRO A 964 -31.99 10.14 -39.13
C PRO A 964 -31.49 9.28 -37.96
N PRO A 965 -32.32 8.35 -37.44
CA PRO A 965 -31.92 7.46 -36.36
C PRO A 965 -30.77 6.54 -36.80
N PRO A 966 -29.89 6.13 -35.86
CA PRO A 966 -28.73 5.31 -36.17
C PRO A 966 -29.19 3.94 -36.69
N VAL A 967 -28.59 3.54 -37.82
CA VAL A 967 -28.67 2.17 -38.34
C VAL A 967 -28.04 1.23 -37.30
N PRO A 968 -28.69 0.13 -36.90
CA PRO A 968 -28.08 -0.83 -35.98
C PRO A 968 -26.80 -1.40 -36.60
N PRO A 969 -25.72 -1.59 -35.81
CA PRO A 969 -24.45 -2.03 -36.34
C PRO A 969 -24.59 -3.42 -36.97
N ALA A 970 -24.18 -3.52 -38.23
CA ALA A 970 -24.01 -4.81 -38.90
C ALA A 970 -22.99 -5.65 -38.12
N LYS A 971 -23.28 -6.94 -37.96
CA LYS A 971 -22.34 -7.92 -37.37
C LYS A 971 -20.96 -7.81 -38.06
N PRO A 972 -19.84 -7.95 -37.34
CA PRO A 972 -18.52 -7.73 -37.93
C PRO A 972 -18.26 -8.82 -38.98
N THR A 973 -18.18 -8.43 -40.25
CA THR A 973 -17.51 -9.24 -41.26
C THR A 973 -16.02 -9.24 -40.96
N ALA A 974 -15.42 -10.42 -40.78
CA ALA A 974 -13.98 -10.56 -40.61
C ALA A 974 -13.25 -9.90 -41.79
N TYR A 975 -12.50 -8.84 -41.51
CA TYR A 975 -11.69 -8.17 -42.53
C TYR A 975 -10.46 -9.02 -42.82
N THR A 976 -10.23 -9.35 -44.09
CA THR A 976 -8.97 -9.95 -44.50
C THR A 976 -7.84 -8.94 -44.36
N ARG A 977 -6.63 -9.39 -44.03
CA ARG A 977 -5.43 -8.52 -43.93
C ARG A 977 -5.24 -7.64 -45.17
N SER A 978 -5.52 -8.18 -46.36
CA SER A 978 -5.47 -7.44 -47.62
C SER A 978 -6.52 -6.32 -47.70
N GLY A 979 -7.73 -6.53 -47.16
CA GLY A 979 -8.76 -5.51 -47.07
C GLY A 979 -8.37 -4.35 -46.13
N LEU A 980 -7.86 -4.69 -44.94
CA LEU A 980 -7.37 -3.69 -43.98
C LEU A 980 -6.18 -2.87 -44.53
N MET A 981 -5.26 -3.52 -45.25
CA MET A 981 -4.14 -2.82 -45.91
C MET A 981 -4.63 -1.83 -46.97
N ALA A 982 -5.65 -2.21 -47.75
CA ALA A 982 -6.22 -1.33 -48.78
C ALA A 982 -6.93 -0.12 -48.15
N MET A 983 -7.71 -0.32 -47.08
CA MET A 983 -8.39 0.75 -46.35
C MET A 983 -7.39 1.71 -45.70
N THR A 984 -6.32 1.18 -45.10
CA THR A 984 -5.27 2.00 -44.47
C THR A 984 -4.51 2.84 -45.49
N ARG A 985 -4.25 2.31 -46.70
CA ARG A 985 -3.66 3.12 -47.79
C ARG A 985 -4.58 4.25 -48.22
N ALA A 986 -5.87 3.96 -48.40
CA ALA A 986 -6.86 4.95 -48.81
C ALA A 986 -6.98 6.08 -47.79
N ALA A 987 -7.01 5.75 -46.49
CA ALA A 987 -7.04 6.75 -45.43
C ALA A 987 -5.77 7.62 -45.39
N LEU A 988 -4.59 7.02 -45.62
CA LEU A 988 -3.34 7.79 -45.70
C LEU A 988 -3.29 8.70 -46.93
N ASP A 989 -3.89 8.29 -48.05
CA ASP A 989 -4.03 9.14 -49.24
C ASP A 989 -5.02 10.29 -49.02
N GLU A 990 -6.12 10.04 -48.30
CA GLU A 990 -7.10 11.07 -47.93
C GLU A 990 -6.48 12.10 -46.98
N ILE A 991 -5.75 11.66 -45.95
CA ILE A 991 -5.02 12.55 -45.02
C ILE A 991 -3.95 13.37 -45.76
N ALA A 992 -3.24 12.77 -46.72
CA ALA A 992 -2.25 13.49 -47.51
C ALA A 992 -2.92 14.56 -48.41
N ALA A 993 -4.08 14.25 -48.99
CA ALA A 993 -4.87 15.19 -49.77
C ALA A 993 -5.40 16.35 -48.92
N ASP A 994 -5.94 16.07 -47.73
CA ASP A 994 -6.48 17.07 -46.80
C ASP A 994 -5.39 18.03 -46.28
N ARG A 995 -4.15 17.55 -46.20
CA ARG A 995 -2.98 18.35 -45.80
C ARG A 995 -2.24 18.99 -46.98
N GLY A 996 -2.79 18.93 -48.19
CA GLY A 996 -2.23 19.57 -49.38
C GLY A 996 -0.88 19.01 -49.84
N ILE A 997 -0.56 17.76 -49.47
CA ILE A 997 0.72 17.12 -49.79
C ILE A 997 0.61 16.50 -51.20
N THR A 998 1.01 17.22 -52.24
CA THR A 998 1.03 16.71 -53.62
C THR A 998 2.45 16.64 -54.18
N GLY A 999 2.85 15.46 -54.67
CA GLY A 999 4.15 15.23 -55.32
C GLY A 999 5.02 14.18 -54.60
N ALA A 1000 6.01 13.64 -55.31
CA ALA A 1000 6.80 12.43 -55.02
C ALA A 1000 7.55 12.33 -53.66
N ASN A 1001 7.29 13.23 -52.71
CA ASN A 1001 7.70 13.14 -51.31
C ASN A 1001 6.60 12.49 -50.45
N MET A 1002 6.06 11.34 -50.88
CA MET A 1002 5.46 10.42 -49.92
C MET A 1002 6.53 10.09 -48.87
N LEU A 1003 6.13 10.00 -47.59
CA LEU A 1003 6.89 9.34 -46.53
C LEU A 1003 7.70 8.20 -47.15
N PRO A 1004 9.05 8.16 -47.07
CA PRO A 1004 9.88 7.23 -47.84
C PRO A 1004 9.60 5.73 -47.60
N ASN A 1005 8.57 5.40 -46.83
CA ASN A 1005 8.16 4.08 -46.45
C ASN A 1005 6.66 4.00 -46.13
N LYS A 1006 5.77 4.53 -47.00
CA LYS A 1006 4.30 4.40 -46.85
C LYS A 1006 3.87 2.95 -46.62
N GLU A 1007 4.47 2.00 -47.34
CA GLU A 1007 4.23 0.56 -47.14
C GLU A 1007 4.63 0.10 -45.74
N ARG A 1008 5.75 0.59 -45.20
CA ARG A 1008 6.23 0.26 -43.85
C ARG A 1008 5.32 0.83 -42.75
N VAL A 1009 4.74 2.00 -42.97
CA VAL A 1009 3.75 2.61 -42.06
C VAL A 1009 2.46 1.79 -42.06
N VAL A 1010 1.99 1.36 -43.25
CA VAL A 1010 0.85 0.44 -43.36
C VAL A 1010 1.14 -0.88 -42.66
N ASP A 1011 2.33 -1.46 -42.83
CA ASP A 1011 2.71 -2.71 -42.17
C ASP A 1011 2.74 -2.58 -40.64
N VAL A 1012 3.27 -1.47 -40.09
CA VAL A 1012 3.30 -1.22 -38.64
C VAL A 1012 1.88 -1.06 -38.07
N ILE A 1013 1.01 -0.32 -38.76
CA ILE A 1013 -0.37 -0.11 -38.32
C ILE A 1013 -1.15 -1.44 -38.35
N ILE A 1014 -0.95 -2.24 -39.39
CA ILE A 1014 -1.64 -3.54 -39.54
C ILE A 1014 -1.12 -4.56 -38.54
N ALA A 1015 0.18 -4.57 -38.23
CA ALA A 1015 0.76 -5.43 -37.19
C ALA A 1015 0.23 -5.12 -35.79
N GLY A 1016 -0.21 -3.87 -35.54
CA GLY A 1016 -0.85 -3.48 -34.27
C GLY A 1016 -2.35 -3.80 -34.19
N LEU A 1017 -3.03 -3.98 -35.33
CA LEU A 1017 -4.49 -4.19 -35.41
C LEU A 1017 -4.91 -5.66 -35.51
N VAL A 1018 -4.00 -6.56 -35.86
CA VAL A 1018 -4.25 -8.00 -35.94
C VAL A 1018 -3.34 -8.72 -34.94
N PRO A 1019 -3.83 -9.13 -33.75
CA PRO A 1019 -3.09 -10.04 -32.89
C PRO A 1019 -2.86 -11.36 -33.63
N ALA A 1020 -1.67 -11.94 -33.49
CA ALA A 1020 -1.34 -13.26 -34.06
C ALA A 1020 -2.25 -14.37 -33.49
#